data_AF-A0A6G0XDQ2-F1
#
_entry.id   AF-A0A6G0XDQ2-F1
#
_cell.length_a   1.000
_cell.length_b   1.000
_cell.length_c   1.000
_cell.angle_alpha   90.00
_cell.angle_beta   90.00
_cell.angle_gamma   90.00
#
_symmetry.space_group_name_H-M   'P 1'
#
loop_
_entity.id
_entity.type
_entity.pdbx_description
1 polymer ?
#
loop_
_entity_poly.entity_id
_entity_poly.type
_entity_poly.pdbx_seq_one_letter_code
_entity_poly.pdbx_strand_id
1 'polypeptide(L)'
;MTVGQGGYEFQGYNTSAKLVRIAKSLNLTSAGLTNIGSTWYGPTKLLQTCANLTVSLMQYLHDNEFTPLEKSEEYGIQGWPNWHHGVLSLYAGHLAINHCTHGYGVEKRGDMLDVDTSSKGSTLVHAHLHAWQTMDRFSKLAFEQGAYYEENIDALDLNVIQDYAMFMALDSQRQALAPTPTPTLDASLINQTSFVRAAVVFIPRGVEGDLFLTQLRWFRRSWLHMHQSEPPLWRTDIVVVTDSTDHPVLTELDCTVENIRKTKEEPNRCVVVDTYKRLELGYRFGDSIGVVAQDIPALDIYDWLLRTDIDTFLTPAFATWKPSVMTVGKGAYSFSATNAARLTRIIGDMGFHNAGLTNLGSTWYGPASLVRACAKLTVQVMEYMREKEFTDEEKSEAYGTRGWPEWHYGVLSLYAGHVAINHCTKDSGVAKDEIMLDFPTASNDPTTKHAHLHTWQNQQRFSKFVFMSDGYKEEVKENLDLDKVSDYAMFMALDSIATPPVTTLPSTPTPTPSETIPPTTSPEPPIESMVPPSVTPDEAELSIADATSIPPSNSPPVVSTTDSSSTPPTSSVAPEVPQITPAVTEISTPPPTSITTTLAPTTSAPTPFIRAAVVFLPFEAREDYFVSQFRWFRRAWEEMTKYEPSTWRTDIVVMSNGVIKALDGLNCTTTLRKSPEEPNRCITDPTYSLLRFDDFTYQFGDSINVVAIDSPVLRPYDWVLRTDIDTFLTPAFATWRPEKMAIGGGGYQTQSNFERLTRISNDLHLHATRLRNVGSTWYGPTAQVRECANLTVSLMKYLHEHEFTAEEKSKEYGTKGWPTWHYGVLTLYAGHIAIHNCTFESGVDKNTNMLDFPTTSADDVQNHAHLHTWQDRERFSKFEFAEGKYASENISALSLNKVSDYAMFMALDSQEKASP
;
A
#
# COMPACT_ATOMS: atom_id res chain seq x y z
N MET A 1 5.77 -37.51 -24.66
CA MET A 1 6.18 -36.13 -24.30
C MET A 1 6.59 -35.43 -25.58
N THR A 2 6.37 -34.13 -25.69
CA THR A 2 6.63 -33.36 -26.90
C THR A 2 7.56 -32.21 -26.55
N VAL A 3 8.55 -31.94 -27.41
CA VAL A 3 9.57 -30.90 -27.18
C VAL A 3 9.78 -30.06 -28.42
N GLY A 4 10.03 -28.76 -28.25
CA GLY A 4 10.37 -27.85 -29.35
C GLY A 4 11.80 -28.02 -29.87
N GLN A 5 12.23 -27.07 -30.70
CA GLN A 5 13.56 -27.03 -31.29
C GLN A 5 14.40 -25.89 -30.69
N GLY A 6 15.64 -26.21 -30.30
CA GLY A 6 16.64 -25.24 -29.89
C GLY A 6 17.32 -24.55 -31.05
N GLY A 7 18.11 -23.52 -30.74
CA GLY A 7 18.94 -22.78 -31.68
C GLY A 7 20.40 -22.70 -31.23
N TYR A 8 20.99 -23.81 -30.74
CA TYR A 8 22.36 -23.82 -30.16
C TYR A 8 23.29 -24.92 -30.69
N GLU A 9 22.77 -25.93 -31.40
CA GLU A 9 23.61 -26.94 -32.08
C GLU A 9 23.70 -26.64 -33.58
N PHE A 10 24.75 -25.91 -33.96
CA PHE A 10 25.00 -25.48 -35.34
C PHE A 10 25.97 -26.42 -36.06
N GLN A 11 25.76 -26.64 -37.36
CA GLN A 11 26.62 -27.51 -38.16
C GLN A 11 28.04 -26.93 -38.28
N GLY A 12 29.04 -27.71 -37.89
CA GLY A 12 30.46 -27.31 -37.88
C GLY A 12 30.97 -26.77 -36.53
N TYR A 13 30.09 -26.59 -35.54
CA TYR A 13 30.42 -26.08 -34.20
C TYR A 13 30.55 -27.24 -33.19
N ASN A 14 31.26 -27.02 -32.08
CA ASN A 14 31.67 -28.11 -31.18
C ASN A 14 30.61 -28.57 -30.16
N THR A 15 29.46 -27.88 -30.10
CA THR A 15 28.43 -27.99 -29.05
C THR A 15 27.92 -29.41 -28.87
N SER A 16 27.47 -30.08 -29.94
CA SER A 16 26.97 -31.47 -29.89
C SER A 16 28.03 -32.45 -29.37
N ALA A 17 29.30 -32.27 -29.76
CA ALA A 17 30.39 -33.11 -29.29
C ALA A 17 30.71 -32.85 -27.80
N LYS A 18 30.60 -31.60 -27.34
CA LYS A 18 30.77 -31.24 -25.92
C LYS A 18 29.63 -31.83 -25.07
N LEU A 19 28.38 -31.78 -25.53
CA LEU A 19 27.21 -32.41 -24.89
C LEU A 19 27.37 -33.94 -24.81
N VAL A 20 27.75 -34.62 -25.89
CA VAL A 20 27.99 -36.08 -25.90
C VAL A 20 29.11 -36.49 -24.94
N ARG A 21 30.19 -35.70 -24.83
CA ARG A 21 31.23 -35.92 -23.81
C ARG A 21 30.66 -35.82 -22.39
N ILE A 22 29.90 -34.76 -22.10
CA ILE A 22 29.34 -34.50 -20.76
C ILE A 22 28.34 -35.59 -20.35
N ALA A 23 27.44 -35.98 -21.25
CA ALA A 23 26.53 -37.11 -21.03
C ALA A 23 27.30 -38.38 -20.65
N LYS A 24 28.40 -38.67 -21.36
CA LYS A 24 29.25 -39.83 -21.09
C LYS A 24 30.01 -39.73 -19.76
N SER A 25 30.54 -38.56 -19.38
CA SER A 25 31.24 -38.40 -18.09
C SER A 25 30.30 -38.43 -16.89
N LEU A 26 29.03 -38.06 -17.07
CA LEU A 26 27.98 -38.14 -16.05
C LEU A 26 27.18 -39.46 -16.08
N ASN A 27 27.54 -40.40 -16.97
CA ASN A 27 26.85 -41.68 -17.18
C ASN A 27 25.33 -41.52 -17.47
N LEU A 28 24.95 -40.45 -18.18
CA LEU A 28 23.58 -40.19 -18.62
C LEU A 28 23.24 -41.03 -19.85
N THR A 29 22.01 -41.56 -19.89
CA THR A 29 21.45 -42.20 -21.09
C THR A 29 20.97 -41.15 -22.10
N SER A 30 20.70 -41.57 -23.34
CA SER A 30 20.19 -40.71 -24.41
C SER A 30 19.02 -41.34 -25.14
N ALA A 31 17.99 -40.53 -25.40
CA ALA A 31 16.84 -40.86 -26.24
C ALA A 31 17.09 -40.62 -27.74
N GLY A 32 18.33 -40.31 -28.14
CA GLY A 32 18.70 -40.00 -29.53
C GLY A 32 18.26 -38.61 -30.02
N LEU A 33 17.84 -37.73 -29.11
CA LEU A 33 17.32 -36.40 -29.42
C LEU A 33 18.44 -35.36 -29.47
N THR A 34 18.47 -34.53 -30.52
CA THR A 34 19.42 -33.42 -30.68
C THR A 34 18.71 -32.07 -30.79
N ASN A 35 19.40 -31.00 -30.40
CA ASN A 35 18.97 -29.60 -30.47
C ASN A 35 17.55 -29.39 -29.88
N ILE A 36 17.33 -29.90 -28.67
CA ILE A 36 16.05 -29.83 -27.93
C ILE A 36 15.77 -28.38 -27.51
N GLY A 37 14.55 -27.90 -27.73
CA GLY A 37 14.15 -26.54 -27.39
C GLY A 37 13.88 -26.30 -25.90
N SER A 38 13.54 -25.07 -25.56
CA SER A 38 13.11 -24.64 -24.22
C SER A 38 11.74 -25.18 -23.83
N THR A 39 10.84 -25.38 -24.79
CA THR A 39 9.43 -25.64 -24.48
C THR A 39 9.10 -27.12 -24.54
N TRP A 40 8.58 -27.63 -23.42
CA TRP A 40 8.32 -29.05 -23.17
C TRP A 40 6.87 -29.26 -22.74
N TYR A 41 6.20 -30.27 -23.30
CA TYR A 41 4.81 -30.58 -23.01
C TYR A 41 4.60 -32.09 -22.78
N GLY A 42 3.80 -32.47 -21.78
CA GLY A 42 3.58 -33.88 -21.45
C GLY A 42 3.14 -34.13 -20.00
N PRO A 43 3.20 -35.39 -19.54
CA PRO A 43 2.72 -35.78 -18.22
C PRO A 43 3.50 -35.07 -17.09
N THR A 44 2.78 -34.43 -16.18
CA THR A 44 3.32 -33.55 -15.12
C THR A 44 4.50 -34.16 -14.36
N LYS A 45 4.37 -35.42 -13.91
CA LYS A 45 5.42 -36.11 -13.14
C LYS A 45 6.70 -36.35 -13.96
N LEU A 46 6.59 -36.57 -15.27
CA LEU A 46 7.76 -36.70 -16.15
C LEU A 46 8.42 -35.35 -16.35
N LEU A 47 7.64 -34.29 -16.65
CA LEU A 47 8.17 -32.93 -16.78
C LEU A 47 8.89 -32.47 -15.50
N GLN A 48 8.30 -32.66 -14.32
CA GLN A 48 8.91 -32.36 -13.02
C GLN A 48 10.23 -33.14 -12.81
N THR A 49 10.26 -34.43 -13.18
CA THR A 49 11.49 -35.26 -13.08
C THR A 49 12.60 -34.70 -13.98
N CYS A 50 12.27 -34.35 -15.22
CA CYS A 50 13.21 -33.77 -16.18
C CYS A 50 13.67 -32.36 -15.79
N ALA A 51 12.78 -31.52 -15.24
CA ALA A 51 13.10 -30.17 -14.79
C ALA A 51 14.03 -30.18 -13.56
N ASN A 52 13.77 -31.04 -12.57
CA ASN A 52 14.65 -31.18 -11.41
C ASN A 52 16.07 -31.65 -11.80
N LEU A 53 16.15 -32.60 -12.72
CA LEU A 53 17.43 -33.01 -13.32
C LEU A 53 18.07 -31.88 -14.13
N THR A 54 17.29 -31.05 -14.82
CA THR A 54 17.79 -29.87 -15.55
C THR A 54 18.45 -28.88 -14.60
N VAL A 55 17.81 -28.50 -13.48
CA VAL A 55 18.40 -27.58 -12.49
C VAL A 55 19.69 -28.18 -11.92
N SER A 56 19.70 -29.48 -11.59
CA SER A 56 20.88 -30.19 -11.12
C SER A 56 22.04 -30.14 -12.13
N LEU A 57 21.73 -30.29 -13.42
CA LEU A 57 22.71 -30.20 -14.50
C LEU A 57 23.11 -28.77 -14.85
N MET A 58 22.24 -27.76 -14.67
CA MET A 58 22.61 -26.35 -14.79
C MET A 58 23.69 -25.99 -13.77
N GLN A 59 23.55 -26.41 -12.51
CA GLN A 59 24.58 -26.19 -11.50
C GLN A 59 25.90 -26.91 -11.86
N TYR A 60 25.84 -28.19 -12.22
CA TYR A 60 27.04 -28.94 -12.64
C TYR A 60 27.76 -28.28 -13.82
N LEU A 61 27.02 -27.91 -14.88
CA LEU A 61 27.56 -27.25 -16.06
C LEU A 61 28.13 -25.88 -15.70
N HIS A 62 27.44 -25.08 -14.88
CA HIS A 62 27.95 -23.81 -14.38
C HIS A 62 29.29 -23.99 -13.67
N ASP A 63 29.42 -24.95 -12.77
CA ASP A 63 30.62 -25.12 -11.93
C ASP A 63 31.80 -25.75 -12.67
N ASN A 64 31.54 -26.66 -13.63
CA ASN A 64 32.57 -27.54 -14.20
C ASN A 64 32.84 -27.33 -15.70
N GLU A 65 31.92 -26.70 -16.44
CA GLU A 65 31.95 -26.65 -17.91
C GLU A 65 32.04 -25.23 -18.50
N PHE A 66 32.19 -24.21 -17.64
CA PHE A 66 32.47 -22.81 -17.96
C PHE A 66 33.52 -22.22 -17.00
N THR A 67 34.50 -21.50 -17.53
CA THR A 67 35.48 -20.72 -16.77
C THR A 67 34.86 -19.46 -16.15
N PRO A 68 35.51 -18.81 -15.16
CA PRO A 68 35.06 -17.52 -14.61
C PRO A 68 34.92 -16.42 -15.66
N LEU A 69 35.75 -16.44 -16.72
CA LEU A 69 35.63 -15.50 -17.84
C LEU A 69 34.39 -15.79 -18.69
N GLU A 70 34.13 -17.04 -19.07
CA GLU A 70 32.93 -17.40 -19.87
C GLU A 70 31.59 -17.10 -19.15
N LYS A 71 31.64 -16.80 -17.84
CA LYS A 71 30.50 -16.40 -17.00
C LYS A 71 30.33 -14.88 -16.84
N SER A 72 31.31 -14.05 -17.24
CA SER A 72 31.28 -12.61 -16.96
C SER A 72 30.50 -11.83 -18.01
N GLU A 73 29.93 -10.70 -17.61
CA GLU A 73 29.24 -9.77 -18.52
C GLU A 73 30.20 -9.20 -19.58
N GLU A 74 31.47 -8.97 -19.22
CA GLU A 74 32.55 -8.56 -20.12
C GLU A 74 32.79 -9.56 -21.27
N TYR A 75 32.62 -10.86 -21.02
CA TYR A 75 32.72 -11.88 -22.05
C TYR A 75 31.53 -11.86 -23.02
N GLY A 76 30.34 -11.49 -22.53
CA GLY A 76 29.13 -11.31 -23.34
C GLY A 76 28.89 -12.49 -24.29
N ILE A 77 28.68 -12.19 -25.57
CA ILE A 77 28.39 -13.20 -26.61
C ILE A 77 29.63 -13.88 -27.21
N GLN A 78 30.85 -13.68 -26.70
CA GLN A 78 32.09 -14.15 -27.35
C GLN A 78 32.17 -15.68 -27.54
N GLY A 79 31.47 -16.47 -26.72
CA GLY A 79 31.37 -17.94 -26.89
C GLY A 79 30.39 -18.41 -27.98
N TRP A 80 29.54 -17.52 -28.49
CA TRP A 80 28.49 -17.83 -29.45
C TRP A 80 29.04 -17.94 -30.89
N PRO A 81 28.56 -18.88 -31.74
CA PRO A 81 27.56 -19.92 -31.49
C PRO A 81 28.18 -21.31 -31.17
N ASN A 82 29.36 -21.35 -30.53
CA ASN A 82 29.91 -22.59 -29.96
C ASN A 82 29.29 -22.85 -28.57
N TRP A 83 30.02 -22.51 -27.51
CA TRP A 83 29.69 -22.80 -26.12
C TRP A 83 29.57 -21.49 -25.36
N HIS A 84 28.35 -21.11 -25.00
CA HIS A 84 28.05 -19.81 -24.40
C HIS A 84 27.17 -19.97 -23.16
N HIS A 85 27.49 -19.23 -22.11
CA HIS A 85 26.87 -19.38 -20.79
C HIS A 85 25.39 -18.95 -20.77
N GLY A 86 25.00 -17.95 -21.57
CA GLY A 86 23.61 -17.47 -21.66
C GLY A 86 22.60 -18.49 -22.20
N VAL A 87 23.04 -19.67 -22.67
CA VAL A 87 22.16 -20.81 -23.05
C VAL A 87 22.38 -22.07 -22.19
N LEU A 88 22.98 -21.92 -21.01
CA LEU A 88 23.22 -22.95 -20.00
C LEU A 88 21.99 -23.86 -19.74
N SER A 89 20.80 -23.25 -19.62
CA SER A 89 19.53 -23.96 -19.39
C SER A 89 19.15 -24.90 -20.54
N LEU A 90 19.45 -24.53 -21.79
CA LEU A 90 19.20 -25.37 -22.97
C LEU A 90 20.16 -26.55 -23.04
N TYR A 91 21.44 -26.36 -22.70
CA TYR A 91 22.41 -27.45 -22.59
C TYR A 91 22.03 -28.45 -21.49
N ALA A 92 21.64 -27.95 -20.32
CA ALA A 92 21.17 -28.79 -19.22
C ALA A 92 19.87 -29.53 -19.57
N GLY A 93 18.92 -28.84 -20.21
CA GLY A 93 17.65 -29.41 -20.67
C GLY A 93 17.83 -30.50 -21.72
N HIS A 94 18.75 -30.30 -22.67
CA HIS A 94 19.14 -31.31 -23.66
C HIS A 94 19.58 -32.61 -22.97
N LEU A 95 20.51 -32.51 -22.01
CA LEU A 95 21.06 -33.64 -21.28
C LEU A 95 20.01 -34.31 -20.38
N ALA A 96 19.23 -33.50 -19.65
CA ALA A 96 18.19 -33.98 -18.76
C ALA A 96 17.10 -34.76 -19.50
N ILE A 97 16.56 -34.20 -20.59
CA ILE A 97 15.51 -34.85 -21.39
C ILE A 97 16.01 -36.15 -22.00
N ASN A 98 17.20 -36.15 -22.59
CA ASN A 98 17.82 -37.36 -23.13
C ASN A 98 17.91 -38.49 -22.10
N HIS A 99 18.15 -38.16 -20.82
CA HIS A 99 18.21 -39.14 -19.74
C HIS A 99 16.82 -39.53 -19.19
N CYS A 100 16.04 -38.57 -18.69
CA CYS A 100 14.76 -38.83 -18.00
C CYS A 100 13.70 -39.49 -18.90
N THR A 101 13.78 -39.26 -20.22
CA THR A 101 12.84 -39.82 -21.20
C THR A 101 13.33 -41.10 -21.88
N HIS A 102 14.52 -41.60 -21.54
CA HIS A 102 15.05 -42.83 -22.12
C HIS A 102 14.12 -44.02 -21.85
N GLY A 103 13.51 -44.57 -22.91
CA GLY A 103 12.50 -45.64 -22.83
C GLY A 103 11.04 -45.15 -22.91
N TYR A 104 10.81 -43.82 -22.95
CA TYR A 104 9.51 -43.20 -23.19
C TYR A 104 9.43 -42.62 -24.61
N GLY A 105 8.23 -42.56 -25.18
CA GLY A 105 7.99 -41.88 -26.45
C GLY A 105 8.15 -40.37 -26.32
N VAL A 106 9.14 -39.81 -27.01
CA VAL A 106 9.32 -38.36 -27.17
C VAL A 106 9.22 -37.96 -28.62
N GLU A 107 8.43 -36.92 -28.88
CA GLU A 107 8.18 -36.36 -30.20
C GLU A 107 8.83 -34.97 -30.25
N LYS A 108 9.81 -34.75 -31.14
CA LYS A 108 10.34 -33.40 -31.36
C LYS A 108 9.50 -32.72 -32.42
N ARG A 109 8.85 -31.60 -32.06
CA ARG A 109 7.93 -30.85 -32.91
C ARG A 109 8.30 -29.37 -32.95
N GLY A 110 9.42 -29.06 -33.61
CA GLY A 110 9.82 -27.68 -33.92
C GLY A 110 8.87 -26.95 -34.87
N ASP A 111 7.91 -27.68 -35.45
CA ASP A 111 6.77 -27.19 -36.23
C ASP A 111 5.54 -26.86 -35.37
N MET A 112 5.52 -27.22 -34.08
CA MET A 112 4.43 -26.91 -33.14
C MET A 112 4.89 -26.09 -31.93
N LEU A 113 6.13 -26.31 -31.47
CA LEU A 113 6.73 -25.73 -30.27
C LEU A 113 8.08 -25.08 -30.59
N ASP A 114 8.36 -23.95 -29.94
CA ASP A 114 9.51 -23.07 -30.19
C ASP A 114 9.57 -22.47 -31.63
N VAL A 115 8.42 -22.31 -32.28
CA VAL A 115 8.32 -21.70 -33.63
C VAL A 115 8.71 -20.22 -33.58
N ASP A 116 9.64 -19.79 -34.44
CA ASP A 116 10.16 -18.42 -34.43
C ASP A 116 9.07 -17.37 -34.74
N THR A 117 8.96 -16.36 -33.88
CA THR A 117 8.09 -15.19 -34.08
C THR A 117 8.45 -14.35 -35.31
N SER A 118 9.63 -14.49 -35.92
CA SER A 118 9.94 -13.85 -37.22
C SER A 118 9.13 -14.43 -38.39
N SER A 119 8.48 -15.58 -38.19
CA SER A 119 7.88 -16.38 -39.27
C SER A 119 6.67 -15.70 -39.94
N LYS A 120 6.53 -15.97 -41.25
CA LYS A 120 5.35 -15.62 -42.06
C LYS A 120 4.33 -16.77 -42.17
N GLY A 121 4.49 -17.79 -41.32
CA GLY A 121 3.54 -18.90 -41.19
C GLY A 121 2.21 -18.47 -40.56
N SER A 122 1.24 -19.38 -40.55
CA SER A 122 -0.08 -19.11 -39.97
C SER A 122 -0.12 -19.45 -38.48
N THR A 123 -0.65 -18.55 -37.66
CA THR A 123 -0.84 -18.78 -36.21
C THR A 123 -1.74 -19.98 -35.91
N LEU A 124 -2.65 -20.33 -36.81
CA LEU A 124 -3.65 -21.40 -36.66
C LEU A 124 -3.08 -22.82 -36.67
N VAL A 125 -1.80 -23.02 -37.00
CA VAL A 125 -1.17 -24.36 -37.14
C VAL A 125 0.02 -24.59 -36.22
N HIS A 126 0.25 -23.73 -35.23
CA HIS A 126 1.34 -23.84 -34.26
C HIS A 126 0.81 -23.68 -32.83
N ALA A 127 1.41 -24.36 -31.84
CA ALA A 127 0.94 -24.35 -30.46
C ALA A 127 1.74 -23.41 -29.53
N HIS A 128 2.99 -23.10 -29.86
CA HIS A 128 3.84 -22.20 -29.08
C HIS A 128 4.85 -21.46 -29.98
N LEU A 129 4.79 -20.13 -29.94
CA LEU A 129 5.73 -19.21 -30.57
C LEU A 129 6.86 -18.83 -29.59
N HIS A 130 8.07 -18.59 -30.09
CA HIS A 130 9.23 -18.20 -29.30
C HIS A 130 9.91 -16.99 -29.97
N ALA A 131 10.19 -15.94 -29.20
CA ALA A 131 11.01 -14.82 -29.66
C ALA A 131 12.51 -15.21 -29.74
N TRP A 132 12.95 -15.71 -30.90
CA TRP A 132 14.36 -16.00 -31.19
C TRP A 132 15.19 -14.70 -31.22
N GLN A 133 16.52 -14.83 -31.20
CA GLN A 133 17.44 -13.67 -31.24
C GLN A 133 17.66 -13.18 -32.68
N THR A 134 16.62 -12.57 -33.26
CA THR A 134 16.62 -11.99 -34.62
C THR A 134 16.41 -10.47 -34.59
N MET A 135 16.60 -9.81 -35.74
CA MET A 135 16.24 -8.39 -35.97
C MET A 135 15.24 -8.27 -37.12
N ASP A 136 14.45 -9.32 -37.35
CA ASP A 136 13.40 -9.38 -38.37
C ASP A 136 12.11 -8.69 -37.89
N ARG A 137 10.99 -8.85 -38.64
CA ARG A 137 9.75 -8.08 -38.49
C ARG A 137 9.32 -7.83 -37.04
N PHE A 138 9.31 -8.89 -36.22
CA PHE A 138 9.17 -8.77 -34.78
C PHE A 138 10.43 -9.29 -34.09
N SER A 139 11.10 -8.40 -33.36
CA SER A 139 12.28 -8.67 -32.55
C SER A 139 12.08 -8.15 -31.13
N LYS A 140 12.28 -9.02 -30.13
CA LYS A 140 12.22 -8.61 -28.71
C LYS A 140 13.24 -7.52 -28.36
N LEU A 141 14.43 -7.54 -28.96
CA LEU A 141 15.48 -6.54 -28.70
C LEU A 141 15.09 -5.16 -29.25
N ALA A 142 14.47 -5.12 -30.44
CA ALA A 142 13.93 -3.88 -31.00
C ALA A 142 12.72 -3.36 -30.20
N PHE A 143 11.87 -4.27 -29.70
CA PHE A 143 10.74 -3.95 -28.83
C PHE A 143 11.17 -3.40 -27.46
N GLU A 144 12.16 -4.01 -26.81
CA GLU A 144 12.82 -3.52 -25.58
C GLU A 144 13.45 -2.13 -25.77
N GLN A 145 13.94 -1.83 -26.99
CA GLN A 145 14.48 -0.52 -27.39
C GLN A 145 13.40 0.49 -27.85
N GLY A 146 12.11 0.13 -27.79
CA GLY A 146 11.00 1.02 -28.17
C GLY A 146 10.84 1.26 -29.68
N ALA A 147 11.53 0.50 -30.54
CA ALA A 147 11.59 0.75 -31.98
C ALA A 147 10.25 0.61 -32.73
N TYR A 148 9.22 0.06 -32.08
CA TYR A 148 7.88 -0.12 -32.63
C TYR A 148 6.85 0.90 -32.10
N TYR A 149 7.29 2.03 -31.53
CA TYR A 149 6.41 3.08 -30.99
C TYR A 149 5.43 3.67 -32.02
N GLU A 150 5.86 3.79 -33.28
CA GLU A 150 5.02 4.28 -34.40
C GLU A 150 4.24 3.16 -35.14
N GLU A 151 4.28 1.92 -34.64
CA GLU A 151 3.65 0.77 -35.30
C GLU A 151 2.12 0.82 -35.21
N ASN A 152 1.45 0.75 -36.37
CA ASN A 152 -0.02 0.75 -36.42
C ASN A 152 -0.57 -0.65 -36.09
N ILE A 153 -0.86 -0.88 -34.81
CA ILE A 153 -1.38 -2.16 -34.29
C ILE A 153 -2.65 -2.63 -35.01
N ASP A 154 -3.51 -1.71 -35.46
CA ASP A 154 -4.80 -2.02 -36.09
C ASP A 154 -4.66 -2.49 -37.56
N ALA A 155 -3.43 -2.47 -38.08
CA ALA A 155 -3.07 -2.97 -39.42
C ALA A 155 -2.36 -4.34 -39.41
N LEU A 156 -2.18 -4.96 -38.23
CA LEU A 156 -1.47 -6.24 -38.08
C LEU A 156 -2.40 -7.45 -38.36
N ASP A 157 -1.97 -8.39 -39.19
CA ASP A 157 -2.73 -9.62 -39.44
C ASP A 157 -2.46 -10.69 -38.37
N LEU A 158 -3.43 -10.88 -37.46
CA LEU A 158 -3.37 -11.87 -36.38
C LEU A 158 -3.31 -13.34 -36.87
N ASN A 159 -3.56 -13.59 -38.16
CA ASN A 159 -3.36 -14.91 -38.77
C ASN A 159 -1.89 -15.19 -39.11
N VAL A 160 -1.01 -14.17 -39.12
CA VAL A 160 0.41 -14.26 -39.49
C VAL A 160 1.28 -14.13 -38.25
N ILE A 161 2.19 -15.07 -38.03
CA ILE A 161 2.97 -15.21 -36.78
C ILE A 161 3.72 -13.92 -36.39
N GLN A 162 4.46 -13.31 -37.33
CA GLN A 162 5.19 -12.05 -37.09
C GLN A 162 4.31 -10.88 -36.65
N ASP A 163 3.11 -10.77 -37.21
CA ASP A 163 2.21 -9.64 -36.96
C ASP A 163 1.36 -9.90 -35.70
N TYR A 164 0.99 -11.15 -35.44
CA TYR A 164 0.42 -11.60 -34.17
C TYR A 164 1.39 -11.45 -32.98
N ALA A 165 2.68 -11.76 -33.17
CA ALA A 165 3.69 -11.58 -32.13
C ALA A 165 3.92 -10.09 -31.83
N MET A 166 3.98 -9.25 -32.88
CA MET A 166 3.98 -7.79 -32.76
C MET A 166 2.75 -7.27 -32.01
N PHE A 167 1.55 -7.73 -32.40
CA PHE A 167 0.30 -7.37 -31.76
C PHE A 167 0.32 -7.74 -30.27
N MET A 168 0.63 -8.99 -29.93
CA MET A 168 0.64 -9.45 -28.53
C MET A 168 1.69 -8.71 -27.67
N ALA A 169 2.83 -8.32 -28.25
CA ALA A 169 3.82 -7.53 -27.55
C ALA A 169 3.32 -6.09 -27.28
N LEU A 170 2.87 -5.38 -28.31
CA LEU A 170 2.33 -4.01 -28.19
C LEU A 170 1.05 -3.97 -27.34
N ASP A 171 0.18 -4.97 -27.47
CA ASP A 171 -1.03 -5.10 -26.67
C ASP A 171 -0.72 -5.52 -25.23
N SER A 172 0.34 -6.31 -24.96
CA SER A 172 0.76 -6.54 -23.56
C SER A 172 1.24 -5.25 -22.87
N GLN A 173 1.86 -4.31 -23.60
CA GLN A 173 2.15 -2.97 -23.07
C GLN A 173 0.87 -2.15 -22.82
N ARG A 174 -0.17 -2.32 -23.65
CA ARG A 174 -1.51 -1.72 -23.42
C ARG A 174 -2.24 -2.37 -22.24
N GLN A 175 -2.15 -3.69 -22.08
CA GLN A 175 -2.75 -4.44 -20.97
C GLN A 175 -2.00 -4.24 -19.65
N ALA A 176 -0.70 -3.91 -19.68
CA ALA A 176 0.05 -3.42 -18.52
C ALA A 176 -0.25 -1.94 -18.16
N LEU A 177 -0.97 -1.22 -19.04
CA LEU A 177 -1.53 0.12 -18.80
C LEU A 177 -3.07 0.10 -18.63
N ALA A 178 -3.66 -1.09 -18.68
CA ALA A 178 -5.00 -1.38 -18.20
C ALA A 178 -4.88 -2.11 -16.85
N PRO A 179 -5.95 -2.21 -16.04
CA PRO A 179 -5.98 -3.26 -15.03
C PRO A 179 -5.95 -4.61 -15.75
N THR A 180 -4.93 -5.44 -15.48
CA THR A 180 -4.92 -6.84 -15.88
C THR A 180 -6.26 -7.46 -15.48
N PRO A 181 -7.04 -8.04 -16.41
CA PRO A 181 -8.18 -8.85 -16.01
C PRO A 181 -7.64 -10.01 -15.17
N THR A 182 -7.90 -9.98 -13.86
CA THR A 182 -7.97 -11.22 -13.06
C THR A 182 -8.77 -12.20 -13.91
N PRO A 183 -8.28 -13.43 -14.20
CA PRO A 183 -8.95 -14.34 -15.12
C PRO A 183 -10.40 -14.57 -14.69
N THR A 184 -11.30 -13.79 -15.29
CA THR A 184 -12.72 -13.81 -14.99
C THR A 184 -13.26 -15.05 -15.67
N LEU A 185 -13.17 -16.15 -14.91
CA LEU A 185 -14.13 -17.24 -14.96
C LEU A 185 -15.48 -16.60 -15.25
N ASP A 186 -15.93 -16.74 -16.50
CA ASP A 186 -17.00 -15.93 -17.07
C ASP A 186 -18.20 -15.95 -16.12
N ALA A 187 -18.80 -14.80 -15.84
CA ALA A 187 -19.97 -14.72 -14.98
C ALA A 187 -21.13 -15.60 -15.52
N SER A 188 -21.16 -15.91 -16.82
CA SER A 188 -22.05 -16.90 -17.41
C SER A 188 -21.70 -18.36 -17.04
N LEU A 189 -20.42 -18.68 -16.81
CA LEU A 189 -19.91 -19.99 -16.38
C LEU A 189 -19.93 -20.18 -14.86
N ILE A 190 -19.68 -19.13 -14.06
CA ILE A 190 -19.82 -19.17 -12.60
C ILE A 190 -21.26 -19.57 -12.22
N ASN A 191 -22.25 -19.03 -12.94
CA ASN A 191 -23.67 -19.36 -12.79
C ASN A 191 -24.06 -20.78 -13.28
N GLN A 192 -23.12 -21.57 -13.80
CA GLN A 192 -23.37 -22.94 -14.30
C GLN A 192 -22.63 -24.05 -13.52
N THR A 193 -21.77 -23.71 -12.56
CA THR A 193 -21.04 -24.69 -11.74
C THR A 193 -21.57 -24.73 -10.32
N SER A 194 -21.89 -25.93 -9.82
CA SER A 194 -22.25 -26.12 -8.41
C SER A 194 -21.02 -25.92 -7.52
N PHE A 195 -21.18 -25.16 -6.43
CA PHE A 195 -20.10 -24.86 -5.50
C PHE A 195 -20.66 -24.81 -4.07
N VAL A 196 -20.17 -25.69 -3.20
CA VAL A 196 -20.67 -25.80 -1.82
C VAL A 196 -19.56 -25.44 -0.85
N ARG A 197 -19.80 -24.46 0.03
CA ARG A 197 -18.85 -23.98 1.04
C ARG A 197 -19.51 -23.87 2.41
N ALA A 198 -18.71 -23.87 3.46
CA ALA A 198 -19.17 -23.62 4.82
C ALA A 198 -18.31 -22.58 5.55
N ALA A 199 -18.97 -21.73 6.34
CA ALA A 199 -18.34 -21.00 7.42
C ALA A 199 -18.30 -21.90 8.67
N VAL A 200 -17.11 -22.23 9.16
CA VAL A 200 -16.92 -23.12 10.31
C VAL A 200 -16.53 -22.29 11.53
N VAL A 201 -17.35 -22.40 12.58
CA VAL A 201 -17.20 -21.70 13.86
C VAL A 201 -17.31 -22.68 15.02
N PHE A 202 -16.74 -22.33 16.18
CA PHE A 202 -16.81 -23.15 17.40
C PHE A 202 -17.60 -22.44 18.51
N ILE A 203 -18.52 -23.17 19.16
CA ILE A 203 -19.22 -22.71 20.36
C ILE A 203 -18.97 -23.69 21.52
N PRO A 204 -18.29 -23.25 22.60
CA PRO A 204 -17.98 -24.08 23.75
C PRO A 204 -19.19 -24.30 24.66
N ARG A 205 -19.20 -25.37 25.46
CA ARG A 205 -20.17 -25.55 26.56
C ARG A 205 -20.10 -24.44 27.62
N GLY A 206 -21.24 -24.11 28.24
CA GLY A 206 -21.34 -23.22 29.41
C GLY A 206 -21.17 -21.74 29.10
N VAL A 207 -20.76 -20.95 30.10
CA VAL A 207 -20.83 -19.47 30.08
C VAL A 207 -20.06 -18.80 28.92
N GLU A 208 -18.91 -19.36 28.50
CA GLU A 208 -18.20 -18.88 27.31
C GLU A 208 -19.02 -19.10 26.03
N GLY A 209 -19.79 -20.19 25.99
CA GLY A 209 -20.75 -20.50 24.92
C GLY A 209 -21.94 -19.57 24.91
N ASP A 210 -22.50 -19.26 26.08
CA ASP A 210 -23.64 -18.34 26.20
C ASP A 210 -23.28 -16.94 25.67
N LEU A 211 -22.03 -16.49 25.90
CA LEU A 211 -21.49 -15.27 25.28
C LEU A 211 -21.38 -15.42 23.75
N PHE A 212 -20.81 -16.52 23.24
CA PHE A 212 -20.62 -16.74 21.80
C PHE A 212 -21.94 -16.99 21.05
N LEU A 213 -22.99 -17.47 21.71
CA LEU A 213 -24.33 -17.61 21.14
C LEU A 213 -24.96 -16.26 20.79
N THR A 214 -24.69 -15.20 21.56
CA THR A 214 -25.09 -13.83 21.20
C THR A 214 -24.36 -13.36 19.94
N GLN A 215 -23.09 -13.75 19.77
CA GLN A 215 -22.29 -13.40 18.59
C GLN A 215 -22.72 -14.18 17.34
N LEU A 216 -23.09 -15.46 17.51
CA LEU A 216 -23.72 -16.28 16.46
C LEU A 216 -25.00 -15.64 15.91
N ARG A 217 -25.80 -14.95 16.74
CA ARG A 217 -27.02 -14.27 16.26
C ARG A 217 -26.68 -13.25 15.17
N TRP A 218 -25.67 -12.39 15.38
CA TRP A 218 -25.29 -11.39 14.37
C TRP A 218 -24.56 -12.00 13.18
N PHE A 219 -23.69 -12.99 13.42
CA PHE A 219 -22.99 -13.70 12.35
C PHE A 219 -24.00 -14.36 11.39
N ARG A 220 -24.96 -15.12 11.94
CA ARG A 220 -26.07 -15.73 11.18
C ARG A 220 -26.97 -14.69 10.53
N ARG A 221 -27.25 -13.56 11.18
CA ARG A 221 -28.08 -12.49 10.59
C ARG A 221 -27.43 -11.86 9.36
N SER A 222 -26.11 -11.71 9.39
CA SER A 222 -25.30 -11.23 8.26
C SER A 222 -25.21 -12.27 7.12
N TRP A 223 -25.09 -13.56 7.45
CA TRP A 223 -25.18 -14.68 6.49
C TRP A 223 -26.53 -14.73 5.76
N LEU A 224 -27.65 -14.55 6.48
CA LEU A 224 -28.99 -14.45 5.87
C LEU A 224 -29.16 -13.22 4.96
N HIS A 225 -28.37 -12.17 5.15
CA HIS A 225 -28.35 -11.02 4.24
C HIS A 225 -27.49 -11.32 3.00
N MET A 226 -26.27 -11.83 3.20
CA MET A 226 -25.35 -12.26 2.13
C MET A 226 -26.01 -13.24 1.16
N HIS A 227 -26.78 -14.21 1.65
CA HIS A 227 -27.50 -15.19 0.82
C HIS A 227 -28.45 -14.56 -0.22
N GLN A 228 -28.96 -13.35 0.01
CA GLN A 228 -29.85 -12.65 -0.93
C GLN A 228 -29.16 -12.26 -2.25
N SER A 229 -27.82 -12.26 -2.29
CA SER A 229 -27.00 -12.00 -3.49
C SER A 229 -26.24 -13.23 -3.98
N GLU A 230 -26.53 -14.43 -3.47
CA GLU A 230 -25.78 -15.65 -3.79
C GLU A 230 -26.21 -16.29 -5.13
N PRO A 231 -25.27 -16.77 -5.98
CA PRO A 231 -25.61 -17.46 -7.21
C PRO A 231 -26.48 -18.71 -6.98
N PRO A 232 -27.50 -19.01 -7.82
CA PRO A 232 -28.46 -20.11 -7.57
C PRO A 232 -27.87 -21.54 -7.45
N LEU A 233 -26.65 -21.77 -7.94
CA LEU A 233 -25.93 -23.04 -7.84
C LEU A 233 -24.86 -23.06 -6.73
N TRP A 234 -24.63 -21.94 -6.06
CA TRP A 234 -23.74 -21.85 -4.91
C TRP A 234 -24.51 -22.17 -3.62
N ARG A 235 -23.80 -22.69 -2.63
CA ARG A 235 -24.32 -22.94 -1.28
C ARG A 235 -23.32 -22.48 -0.24
N THR A 236 -23.79 -21.72 0.73
CA THR A 236 -23.02 -21.29 1.89
C THR A 236 -23.72 -21.76 3.15
N ASP A 237 -23.18 -22.78 3.81
CA ASP A 237 -23.69 -23.23 5.11
C ASP A 237 -22.94 -22.54 6.26
N ILE A 238 -23.57 -22.49 7.44
CA ILE A 238 -22.86 -22.29 8.70
C ILE A 238 -22.72 -23.67 9.35
N VAL A 239 -21.50 -24.04 9.73
CA VAL A 239 -21.23 -25.25 10.53
C VAL A 239 -20.77 -24.80 11.92
N VAL A 240 -21.71 -24.86 12.86
CA VAL A 240 -21.49 -24.62 14.29
C VAL A 240 -21.01 -25.92 14.91
N VAL A 241 -19.70 -26.02 15.14
CA VAL A 241 -19.12 -27.14 15.86
C VAL A 241 -19.16 -26.83 17.36
N THR A 242 -19.48 -27.82 18.19
CA THR A 242 -19.63 -27.65 19.64
C THR A 242 -19.25 -28.91 20.41
N ASP A 243 -18.92 -28.75 21.69
CA ASP A 243 -18.69 -29.87 22.62
C ASP A 243 -19.89 -30.16 23.53
N SER A 244 -21.07 -29.59 23.23
CA SER A 244 -22.32 -29.76 24.00
C SER A 244 -23.57 -29.67 23.11
N THR A 245 -24.59 -30.50 23.40
CA THR A 245 -25.94 -30.38 22.83
C THR A 245 -26.80 -29.32 23.52
N ASP A 246 -26.40 -28.86 24.69
CA ASP A 246 -27.27 -28.16 25.64
C ASP A 246 -27.33 -26.64 25.39
N HIS A 247 -27.57 -26.26 24.12
CA HIS A 247 -27.65 -24.87 23.67
C HIS A 247 -28.99 -24.59 22.95
N PRO A 248 -30.09 -24.33 23.66
CA PRO A 248 -31.43 -24.14 23.07
C PRO A 248 -31.50 -23.04 21.99
N VAL A 249 -30.63 -22.02 22.10
CA VAL A 249 -30.49 -20.93 21.12
C VAL A 249 -30.08 -21.44 19.73
N LEU A 250 -29.36 -22.57 19.62
CA LEU A 250 -29.06 -23.15 18.31
C LEU A 250 -30.35 -23.59 17.61
N THR A 251 -31.27 -24.24 18.34
CA THR A 251 -32.58 -24.64 17.82
C THR A 251 -33.47 -23.43 17.49
N GLU A 252 -33.44 -22.35 18.28
CA GLU A 252 -34.11 -21.07 17.93
C GLU A 252 -33.60 -20.48 16.60
N LEU A 253 -32.34 -20.74 16.28
CA LEU A 253 -31.66 -20.27 15.08
C LEU A 253 -31.70 -21.28 13.91
N ASP A 254 -32.51 -22.35 13.98
CA ASP A 254 -32.53 -23.42 12.96
C ASP A 254 -31.13 -24.02 12.68
N CYS A 255 -30.29 -24.03 13.71
CA CYS A 255 -28.98 -24.67 13.73
C CYS A 255 -29.11 -26.02 14.43
N THR A 256 -29.09 -27.12 13.68
CA THR A 256 -29.38 -28.47 14.23
C THR A 256 -28.50 -29.57 13.63
N VAL A 257 -28.45 -30.74 14.27
CA VAL A 257 -27.73 -31.92 13.76
C VAL A 257 -28.49 -32.62 12.61
N GLU A 258 -29.81 -32.49 12.56
CA GLU A 258 -30.65 -32.98 11.46
C GLU A 258 -30.37 -32.25 10.14
N ASN A 259 -29.93 -30.98 10.23
CA ASN A 259 -29.52 -30.13 9.11
C ASN A 259 -28.16 -30.52 8.49
N ILE A 260 -27.45 -31.54 9.00
CA ILE A 260 -26.23 -32.08 8.36
C ILE A 260 -26.51 -32.45 6.90
N ARG A 261 -25.80 -31.75 6.00
CA ARG A 261 -25.92 -31.86 4.55
C ARG A 261 -25.62 -33.28 4.05
N LYS A 262 -26.51 -33.79 3.20
CA LYS A 262 -26.43 -35.12 2.56
C LYS A 262 -26.15 -35.02 1.07
N THR A 263 -26.57 -33.93 0.42
CA THR A 263 -26.29 -33.68 -1.00
C THR A 263 -25.90 -32.22 -1.29
N LYS A 264 -25.30 -31.96 -2.45
CA LYS A 264 -24.82 -30.61 -2.82
C LYS A 264 -25.94 -29.66 -3.22
N GLU A 265 -27.09 -30.20 -3.59
CA GLU A 265 -28.23 -29.48 -4.15
C GLU A 265 -29.12 -28.85 -3.07
N GLU A 266 -29.12 -29.42 -1.85
CA GLU A 266 -29.89 -28.92 -0.70
C GLU A 266 -29.64 -27.41 -0.46
N PRO A 267 -30.63 -26.64 0.00
CA PRO A 267 -30.48 -25.20 0.27
C PRO A 267 -29.45 -24.94 1.36
N ASN A 268 -29.12 -23.66 1.60
CA ASN A 268 -28.23 -23.26 2.68
C ASN A 268 -28.77 -23.72 4.04
N ARG A 269 -27.88 -24.22 4.90
CA ARG A 269 -28.19 -24.78 6.22
C ARG A 269 -27.41 -24.05 7.32
N CYS A 270 -28.00 -23.99 8.52
CA CYS A 270 -27.20 -23.93 9.73
C CYS A 270 -27.10 -25.36 10.31
N VAL A 271 -25.88 -25.88 10.39
CA VAL A 271 -25.55 -27.25 10.77
C VAL A 271 -24.89 -27.23 12.14
N VAL A 272 -25.31 -28.11 13.04
CA VAL A 272 -24.61 -28.36 14.30
C VAL A 272 -23.80 -29.65 14.19
N VAL A 273 -22.59 -29.64 14.75
CA VAL A 273 -21.76 -30.83 14.94
C VAL A 273 -21.36 -30.92 16.41
N ASP A 274 -21.97 -31.86 17.12
CA ASP A 274 -21.78 -32.16 18.55
C ASP A 274 -20.70 -33.24 18.81
N THR A 275 -20.23 -33.92 17.76
CA THR A 275 -19.25 -35.02 17.85
C THR A 275 -17.81 -34.56 18.13
N TYR A 276 -17.58 -33.28 18.36
CA TYR A 276 -16.23 -32.71 18.53
C TYR A 276 -15.64 -33.00 19.90
N LYS A 277 -14.32 -33.21 19.93
CA LYS A 277 -13.56 -33.43 21.18
C LYS A 277 -12.59 -32.27 21.39
N ARG A 278 -12.65 -31.66 22.57
CA ARG A 278 -11.73 -30.60 22.98
C ARG A 278 -10.27 -31.00 22.82
N LEU A 279 -9.41 -30.05 22.44
CA LEU A 279 -7.96 -30.24 22.45
C LEU A 279 -7.43 -30.25 23.90
N GLU A 280 -6.56 -31.21 24.24
CA GLU A 280 -5.86 -31.29 25.54
C GLU A 280 -4.69 -30.25 25.63
N LEU A 281 -4.82 -29.15 24.90
CA LEU A 281 -3.82 -28.09 24.74
C LEU A 281 -3.82 -27.09 25.91
N GLY A 282 -4.86 -27.03 26.73
CA GLY A 282 -4.92 -26.07 27.87
C GLY A 282 -4.82 -24.61 27.42
N TYR A 283 -5.32 -24.31 26.22
CA TYR A 283 -5.34 -22.98 25.61
C TYR A 283 -6.74 -22.72 25.05
N ARG A 284 -7.48 -21.81 25.67
CA ARG A 284 -8.93 -21.60 25.47
C ARG A 284 -9.36 -21.40 24.00
N PHE A 285 -8.53 -20.75 23.18
CA PHE A 285 -8.86 -20.48 21.79
C PHE A 285 -8.44 -21.61 20.82
N GLY A 286 -7.73 -22.64 21.29
CA GLY A 286 -7.17 -23.69 20.43
C GLY A 286 -8.24 -24.49 19.67
N ASP A 287 -9.39 -24.72 20.29
CA ASP A 287 -10.51 -25.43 19.67
C ASP A 287 -11.06 -24.73 18.41
N SER A 288 -10.96 -23.39 18.32
CA SER A 288 -11.36 -22.63 17.13
C SER A 288 -10.51 -22.94 15.87
N ILE A 289 -9.36 -23.62 16.05
CA ILE A 289 -8.59 -24.27 14.98
C ILE A 289 -8.86 -25.78 15.01
N GLY A 290 -8.94 -26.38 16.20
CA GLY A 290 -9.21 -27.80 16.43
C GLY A 290 -10.43 -28.35 15.69
N VAL A 291 -11.53 -27.59 15.61
CA VAL A 291 -12.76 -27.99 14.89
C VAL A 291 -12.56 -28.14 13.38
N VAL A 292 -11.59 -27.45 12.80
CA VAL A 292 -11.21 -27.59 11.38
C VAL A 292 -10.08 -28.60 11.23
N ALA A 293 -9.23 -28.75 12.24
CA ALA A 293 -8.17 -29.75 12.27
C ALA A 293 -8.69 -31.19 12.40
N GLN A 294 -9.79 -31.44 13.09
CA GLN A 294 -10.27 -32.80 13.31
C GLN A 294 -10.93 -33.45 12.09
N ASP A 295 -10.93 -34.78 12.06
CA ASP A 295 -11.57 -35.59 11.03
C ASP A 295 -13.08 -35.72 11.30
N ILE A 296 -13.77 -34.58 11.16
CA ILE A 296 -15.23 -34.44 11.21
C ILE A 296 -15.82 -34.78 9.83
N PRO A 297 -16.58 -35.89 9.67
CA PRO A 297 -17.11 -36.29 8.36
C PRO A 297 -18.13 -35.31 7.77
N ALA A 298 -18.82 -34.54 8.62
CA ALA A 298 -19.75 -33.49 8.17
C ALA A 298 -19.05 -32.37 7.38
N LEU A 299 -17.71 -32.26 7.44
CA LEU A 299 -16.94 -31.30 6.64
C LEU A 299 -16.50 -31.84 5.26
N ASP A 300 -16.66 -33.14 4.98
CA ASP A 300 -16.13 -33.79 3.76
C ASP A 300 -16.92 -33.44 2.48
N ILE A 301 -18.14 -32.91 2.60
CA ILE A 301 -19.03 -32.58 1.47
C ILE A 301 -18.78 -31.18 0.87
N TYR A 302 -18.09 -30.30 1.59
CA TYR A 302 -17.80 -28.94 1.15
C TYR A 302 -16.57 -28.92 0.22
N ASP A 303 -16.68 -28.17 -0.87
CA ASP A 303 -15.53 -27.89 -1.74
C ASP A 303 -14.52 -26.98 -1.03
N TRP A 304 -15.04 -25.99 -0.30
CA TRP A 304 -14.27 -24.91 0.33
C TRP A 304 -14.76 -24.64 1.76
N LEU A 305 -13.84 -24.23 2.64
CA LEU A 305 -14.16 -23.82 4.01
C LEU A 305 -13.66 -22.41 4.27
N LEU A 306 -14.48 -21.64 4.98
CA LEU A 306 -14.11 -20.41 5.68
C LEU A 306 -13.98 -20.76 7.18
N ARG A 307 -12.76 -20.94 7.67
CA ARG A 307 -12.49 -20.94 9.12
C ARG A 307 -12.54 -19.48 9.56
N THR A 308 -13.36 -19.15 10.56
CA THR A 308 -13.44 -17.79 11.11
C THR A 308 -13.74 -17.82 12.62
N ASP A 309 -13.50 -16.69 13.29
CA ASP A 309 -13.95 -16.44 14.65
C ASP A 309 -15.45 -16.09 14.67
N ILE A 310 -16.11 -16.25 15.81
CA ILE A 310 -17.56 -16.01 15.94
C ILE A 310 -17.93 -14.53 16.07
N ASP A 311 -16.96 -13.66 16.33
CA ASP A 311 -17.11 -12.22 16.53
C ASP A 311 -16.96 -11.41 15.22
N THR A 312 -17.54 -11.95 14.15
CA THR A 312 -17.35 -11.53 12.75
C THR A 312 -18.68 -11.36 11.99
N PHE A 313 -18.63 -10.90 10.74
CA PHE A 313 -19.80 -10.73 9.85
C PHE A 313 -19.47 -11.11 8.40
N LEU A 314 -20.46 -11.62 7.68
CA LEU A 314 -20.44 -11.77 6.22
C LEU A 314 -21.21 -10.63 5.56
N THR A 315 -20.68 -10.09 4.46
CA THR A 315 -21.32 -9.02 3.66
C THR A 315 -21.92 -9.59 2.36
N PRO A 316 -22.69 -8.78 1.59
CA PRO A 316 -23.07 -9.15 0.23
C PRO A 316 -21.89 -9.50 -0.69
N ALA A 317 -20.69 -8.96 -0.45
CA ALA A 317 -19.51 -9.25 -1.27
C ALA A 317 -19.05 -10.72 -1.17
N PHE A 318 -19.26 -11.40 -0.03
CA PHE A 318 -18.93 -12.83 0.08
C PHE A 318 -19.83 -13.70 -0.80
N ALA A 319 -21.04 -13.23 -1.16
CA ALA A 319 -22.03 -14.01 -1.90
C ALA A 319 -21.52 -14.51 -3.26
N THR A 320 -20.75 -13.67 -3.96
CA THR A 320 -20.15 -13.98 -5.28
C THR A 320 -18.62 -14.15 -5.23
N TRP A 321 -17.95 -13.81 -4.12
CA TRP A 321 -16.50 -13.88 -4.03
C TRP A 321 -15.95 -15.29 -3.77
N LYS A 322 -15.00 -15.68 -4.61
CA LYS A 322 -14.20 -16.90 -4.51
C LYS A 322 -12.80 -16.62 -5.10
N PRO A 323 -11.73 -16.60 -4.29
CA PRO A 323 -10.37 -16.42 -4.79
C PRO A 323 -9.88 -17.67 -5.55
N SER A 324 -8.75 -17.54 -6.25
CA SER A 324 -8.15 -18.63 -7.05
C SER A 324 -7.31 -19.63 -6.23
N VAL A 325 -6.84 -19.20 -5.06
CA VAL A 325 -6.01 -19.97 -4.11
C VAL A 325 -6.64 -19.88 -2.71
N MET A 326 -6.07 -20.57 -1.72
CA MET A 326 -6.40 -20.29 -0.32
C MET A 326 -6.03 -18.84 0.01
N THR A 327 -6.90 -18.15 0.73
CA THR A 327 -6.74 -16.74 1.11
C THR A 327 -6.91 -16.59 2.62
N VAL A 328 -6.12 -15.71 3.23
CA VAL A 328 -6.14 -15.42 4.67
C VAL A 328 -6.21 -13.92 4.94
N GLY A 329 -6.83 -13.52 6.04
CA GLY A 329 -6.98 -12.10 6.42
C GLY A 329 -5.74 -11.49 7.09
N LYS A 330 -5.94 -10.30 7.68
CA LYS A 330 -4.93 -9.53 8.42
C LYS A 330 -4.84 -9.98 9.88
N GLY A 331 -3.63 -10.16 10.40
CA GLY A 331 -3.36 -10.35 11.82
C GLY A 331 -3.13 -9.05 12.59
N ALA A 332 -3.00 -9.13 13.91
CA ALA A 332 -2.68 -7.98 14.76
C ALA A 332 -1.71 -8.39 15.90
N TYR A 333 -0.62 -9.07 15.57
CA TYR A 333 0.32 -9.63 16.57
C TYR A 333 1.79 -9.61 16.15
N SER A 334 2.12 -9.27 14.90
CA SER A 334 3.48 -9.31 14.37
C SER A 334 3.99 -7.91 14.03
N PHE A 335 3.77 -6.95 14.93
CA PHE A 335 4.11 -5.54 14.74
C PHE A 335 5.60 -5.21 14.87
N SER A 336 6.38 -6.09 15.51
CA SER A 336 7.78 -5.88 15.83
C SER A 336 8.71 -6.79 15.05
N ALA A 337 9.93 -6.32 14.79
CA ALA A 337 11.03 -7.14 14.29
C ALA A 337 11.31 -8.34 15.23
N THR A 338 11.10 -8.18 16.55
CA THR A 338 11.21 -9.26 17.55
C THR A 338 10.29 -10.43 17.22
N ASN A 339 9.00 -10.17 17.00
CA ASN A 339 8.01 -11.21 16.69
C ASN A 339 8.26 -11.81 15.30
N ALA A 340 8.56 -10.99 14.30
CA ALA A 340 8.88 -11.47 12.94
C ALA A 340 10.12 -12.38 12.91
N ALA A 341 11.19 -11.99 13.61
CA ALA A 341 12.41 -12.79 13.74
C ALA A 341 12.17 -14.07 14.54
N ARG A 342 11.38 -14.02 15.63
CA ARG A 342 11.04 -15.20 16.43
C ARG A 342 10.21 -16.22 15.66
N LEU A 343 9.20 -15.77 14.91
CA LEU A 343 8.40 -16.64 14.03
C LEU A 343 9.25 -17.24 12.90
N THR A 344 10.13 -16.43 12.29
CA THR A 344 11.09 -16.90 11.29
C THR A 344 12.04 -17.95 11.84
N ARG A 345 12.55 -17.78 13.07
CA ARG A 345 13.34 -18.81 13.76
C ARG A 345 12.52 -20.08 13.96
N ILE A 346 11.30 -19.99 14.48
CA ILE A 346 10.48 -21.19 14.77
C ILE A 346 10.15 -21.97 13.48
N ILE A 347 9.92 -21.30 12.35
CA ILE A 347 9.82 -21.96 11.02
C ILE A 347 11.10 -22.73 10.71
N GLY A 348 12.28 -22.13 10.92
CA GLY A 348 13.58 -22.78 10.72
C GLY A 348 13.83 -23.97 11.66
N ASP A 349 13.56 -23.81 12.96
CA ASP A 349 13.76 -24.83 14.00
C ASP A 349 12.84 -26.05 13.82
N MET A 350 11.65 -25.85 13.25
CA MET A 350 10.73 -26.94 12.86
C MET A 350 11.08 -27.56 11.49
N GLY A 351 12.08 -27.05 10.77
CA GLY A 351 12.45 -27.50 9.42
C GLY A 351 11.40 -27.18 8.36
N PHE A 352 10.59 -26.14 8.59
CA PHE A 352 9.47 -25.75 7.75
C PHE A 352 9.89 -24.81 6.62
N HIS A 353 8.94 -24.53 5.72
CA HIS A 353 9.16 -23.62 4.59
C HIS A 353 8.66 -22.25 5.04
N ASN A 354 9.40 -21.20 4.68
CA ASN A 354 8.96 -19.82 4.85
C ASN A 354 8.58 -19.27 3.47
N ALA A 355 7.31 -18.93 3.29
CA ALA A 355 6.78 -18.32 2.08
C ALA A 355 6.84 -16.78 2.12
N GLY A 356 7.47 -16.20 3.17
CA GLY A 356 7.58 -14.76 3.38
C GLY A 356 6.31 -14.10 3.91
N LEU A 357 5.31 -14.89 4.34
CA LEU A 357 4.00 -14.40 4.72
C LEU A 357 4.01 -13.91 6.18
N THR A 358 3.77 -12.62 6.38
CA THR A 358 3.80 -11.97 7.70
C THR A 358 2.42 -11.56 8.18
N ASN A 359 2.23 -11.60 9.51
CA ASN A 359 1.04 -11.10 10.21
C ASN A 359 -0.30 -11.63 9.61
N LEU A 360 -0.41 -12.96 9.46
CA LEU A 360 -1.60 -13.64 8.92
C LEU A 360 -2.76 -13.66 9.93
N GLY A 361 -3.97 -13.37 9.45
CA GLY A 361 -5.20 -13.30 10.26
C GLY A 361 -5.74 -14.65 10.75
N SER A 362 -6.81 -14.57 11.54
CA SER A 362 -7.52 -15.75 12.04
C SER A 362 -8.46 -16.34 10.98
N THR A 363 -8.93 -15.53 10.03
CA THR A 363 -9.88 -15.98 9.00
C THR A 363 -9.17 -16.56 7.79
N TRP A 364 -9.48 -17.81 7.46
CA TRP A 364 -8.87 -18.56 6.35
C TRP A 364 -9.98 -19.10 5.43
N TYR A 365 -9.94 -18.76 4.15
CA TYR A 365 -10.89 -19.21 3.13
C TYR A 365 -10.18 -19.96 2.02
N GLY A 366 -10.52 -21.22 1.78
CA GLY A 366 -9.80 -22.03 0.79
C GLY A 366 -10.42 -23.39 0.52
N PRO A 367 -9.83 -24.19 -0.39
CA PRO A 367 -10.23 -25.57 -0.63
C PRO A 367 -10.23 -26.38 0.67
N ALA A 368 -11.32 -27.11 0.95
CA ALA A 368 -11.58 -27.72 2.24
C ALA A 368 -10.44 -28.64 2.73
N SER A 369 -9.84 -29.41 1.82
CA SER A 369 -8.70 -30.28 2.10
C SER A 369 -7.45 -29.52 2.54
N LEU A 370 -7.14 -28.38 1.90
CA LEU A 370 -5.97 -27.56 2.22
C LEU A 370 -6.17 -26.81 3.55
N VAL A 371 -7.33 -26.18 3.75
CA VAL A 371 -7.66 -25.47 5.00
C VAL A 371 -7.60 -26.42 6.20
N ARG A 372 -8.10 -27.65 6.07
CA ARG A 372 -8.02 -28.70 7.12
C ARG A 372 -6.60 -29.23 7.32
N ALA A 373 -5.81 -29.40 6.26
CA ALA A 373 -4.40 -29.79 6.38
C ALA A 373 -3.57 -28.72 7.11
N CYS A 374 -3.80 -27.44 6.79
CA CYS A 374 -3.20 -26.32 7.48
C CYS A 374 -3.65 -26.24 8.95
N ALA A 375 -4.94 -26.45 9.25
CA ALA A 375 -5.43 -26.50 10.63
C ALA A 375 -4.80 -27.66 11.45
N LYS A 376 -4.64 -28.85 10.86
CA LYS A 376 -3.92 -29.99 11.49
C LYS A 376 -2.48 -29.62 11.83
N LEU A 377 -1.77 -28.97 10.90
CA LEU A 377 -0.40 -28.50 11.13
C LEU A 377 -0.35 -27.40 12.20
N THR A 378 -1.31 -26.47 12.21
CA THR A 378 -1.41 -25.41 13.23
C THR A 378 -1.58 -25.98 14.63
N VAL A 379 -2.37 -27.05 14.83
CA VAL A 379 -2.48 -27.70 16.16
C VAL A 379 -1.12 -28.26 16.61
N GLN A 380 -0.38 -28.94 15.71
CA GLN A 380 0.97 -29.46 16.02
C GLN A 380 1.96 -28.33 16.35
N VAL A 381 1.87 -27.18 15.67
CA VAL A 381 2.69 -26.00 15.99
C VAL A 381 2.27 -25.36 17.32
N MET A 382 0.97 -25.30 17.64
CA MET A 382 0.52 -24.82 18.96
C MET A 382 1.06 -25.70 20.10
N GLU A 383 1.07 -27.02 19.91
CA GLU A 383 1.66 -27.97 20.87
C GLU A 383 3.16 -27.73 21.04
N TYR A 384 3.91 -27.62 19.94
CA TYR A 384 5.35 -27.30 19.95
C TYR A 384 5.63 -25.97 20.65
N MET A 385 4.92 -24.89 20.27
CA MET A 385 5.12 -23.56 20.87
C MET A 385 4.76 -23.54 22.36
N ARG A 386 3.69 -24.21 22.80
CA ARG A 386 3.32 -24.31 24.22
C ARG A 386 4.40 -25.03 25.06
N GLU A 387 5.13 -25.96 24.47
CA GLU A 387 6.20 -26.70 25.14
C GLU A 387 7.57 -26.00 25.08
N LYS A 388 7.90 -25.35 23.95
CA LYS A 388 9.26 -24.83 23.67
C LYS A 388 9.39 -23.30 23.70
N GLU A 389 8.29 -22.56 23.47
CA GLU A 389 8.30 -21.12 23.21
C GLU A 389 7.58 -20.28 24.28
N PHE A 390 6.95 -20.92 25.28
CA PHE A 390 6.28 -20.24 26.39
C PHE A 390 6.58 -20.93 27.73
N THR A 391 7.08 -20.15 28.68
CA THR A 391 7.30 -20.56 30.08
C THR A 391 5.97 -20.77 30.83
N ASP A 392 6.02 -21.49 31.95
CA ASP A 392 4.82 -21.72 32.77
C ASP A 392 4.27 -20.44 33.42
N GLU A 393 5.09 -19.38 33.54
CA GLU A 393 4.58 -18.06 33.91
C GLU A 393 3.79 -17.43 32.76
N GLU A 394 4.36 -17.32 31.54
CA GLU A 394 3.69 -16.73 30.36
C GLU A 394 2.37 -17.42 30.00
N LYS A 395 2.21 -18.71 30.35
CA LYS A 395 0.99 -19.50 30.13
C LYS A 395 -0.08 -19.31 31.21
N SER A 396 0.25 -18.65 32.33
CA SER A 396 -0.65 -18.53 33.49
C SER A 396 -1.62 -17.35 33.37
N GLU A 397 -2.82 -17.48 33.96
CA GLU A 397 -3.81 -16.38 34.00
C GLU A 397 -3.26 -15.14 34.74
N ALA A 398 -2.42 -15.34 35.75
CA ALA A 398 -1.73 -14.28 36.49
C ALA A 398 -0.63 -13.54 35.68
N TYR A 399 -0.30 -14.01 34.47
CA TYR A 399 0.50 -13.25 33.52
C TYR A 399 -0.33 -12.23 32.75
N GLY A 400 -1.61 -12.53 32.49
CA GLY A 400 -2.53 -11.66 31.76
C GLY A 400 -1.91 -11.18 30.44
N THR A 401 -2.04 -9.89 30.16
CA THR A 401 -1.54 -9.24 28.95
C THR A 401 -0.08 -8.78 29.03
N ARG A 402 0.72 -9.17 30.05
CA ARG A 402 2.08 -8.63 30.27
C ARG A 402 3.07 -8.78 29.10
N GLY A 403 2.84 -9.71 28.18
CA GLY A 403 3.65 -9.91 26.97
C GLY A 403 3.16 -9.14 25.72
N TRP A 404 2.03 -8.45 25.80
CA TRP A 404 1.43 -7.71 24.68
C TRP A 404 2.06 -6.30 24.53
N PRO A 405 2.29 -5.78 23.30
CA PRO A 405 1.98 -6.33 21.98
C PRO A 405 3.10 -7.17 21.36
N GLU A 406 4.14 -7.50 22.13
CA GLU A 406 5.26 -8.36 21.71
C GLU A 406 4.84 -9.85 21.80
N TRP A 407 5.53 -10.69 22.58
CA TRP A 407 5.28 -12.12 22.64
C TRP A 407 4.22 -12.49 23.70
N HIS A 408 3.00 -12.83 23.28
CA HIS A 408 1.87 -13.06 24.19
C HIS A 408 1.14 -14.39 23.93
N TYR A 409 1.07 -15.25 24.97
CA TYR A 409 0.44 -16.57 24.88
C TYR A 409 -1.04 -16.55 24.46
N GLY A 410 -1.76 -15.44 24.72
CA GLY A 410 -3.17 -15.30 24.31
C GLY A 410 -3.40 -15.43 22.80
N VAL A 411 -2.39 -15.13 21.96
CA VAL A 411 -2.45 -15.24 20.49
C VAL A 411 -1.65 -16.44 19.93
N LEU A 412 -1.42 -17.48 20.73
CA LEU A 412 -0.78 -18.74 20.32
C LEU A 412 -1.34 -19.33 19.01
N SER A 413 -2.67 -19.31 18.81
CA SER A 413 -3.29 -19.80 17.56
C SER A 413 -2.85 -19.02 16.32
N LEU A 414 -2.59 -17.71 16.45
CA LEU A 414 -2.17 -16.85 15.36
C LEU A 414 -0.68 -17.04 15.03
N TYR A 415 0.18 -17.12 16.06
CA TYR A 415 1.59 -17.50 15.87
C TYR A 415 1.72 -18.88 15.21
N ALA A 416 0.97 -19.86 15.69
CA ALA A 416 0.99 -21.21 15.14
C ALA A 416 0.42 -21.26 13.71
N GLY A 417 -0.65 -20.50 13.44
CA GLY A 417 -1.22 -20.35 12.10
C GLY A 417 -0.22 -19.74 11.12
N HIS A 418 0.48 -18.69 11.51
CA HIS A 418 1.55 -18.06 10.74
C HIS A 418 2.61 -19.07 10.29
N VAL A 419 3.14 -19.85 11.23
CA VAL A 419 4.21 -20.84 10.99
C VAL A 419 3.69 -22.03 10.15
N ALA A 420 2.49 -22.52 10.43
CA ALA A 420 1.88 -23.63 9.71
C ALA A 420 1.52 -23.25 8.26
N ILE A 421 0.91 -22.08 8.05
CA ILE A 421 0.44 -21.63 6.72
C ILE A 421 1.60 -21.42 5.78
N ASN A 422 2.69 -20.78 6.23
CA ASN A 422 3.93 -20.65 5.47
C ASN A 422 4.47 -22.01 4.96
N HIS A 423 4.18 -23.14 5.63
CA HIS A 423 4.59 -24.48 5.17
C HIS A 423 3.51 -25.25 4.38
N CYS A 424 2.27 -25.33 4.87
CA CYS A 424 1.26 -26.21 4.27
C CYS A 424 0.84 -25.77 2.87
N THR A 425 0.98 -24.49 2.52
CA THR A 425 0.55 -23.95 1.22
C THR A 425 1.67 -23.89 0.17
N LYS A 426 2.90 -24.29 0.51
CA LYS A 426 4.10 -24.20 -0.36
C LYS A 426 3.90 -24.78 -1.79
N ASP A 427 3.09 -25.83 -1.91
CA ASP A 427 2.84 -26.55 -3.17
C ASP A 427 1.56 -26.09 -3.89
N SER A 428 0.76 -25.19 -3.28
CA SER A 428 -0.56 -24.76 -3.77
C SER A 428 -0.74 -23.24 -3.89
N GLY A 429 0.15 -22.46 -3.28
CA GLY A 429 0.01 -21.01 -3.15
C GLY A 429 -1.00 -20.61 -2.07
N VAL A 430 -0.86 -19.36 -1.61
CA VAL A 430 -1.78 -18.69 -0.69
C VAL A 430 -1.68 -17.18 -0.89
N ALA A 431 -2.78 -16.47 -0.75
CA ALA A 431 -2.81 -15.01 -0.74
C ALA A 431 -3.12 -14.48 0.67
N LYS A 432 -2.51 -13.37 1.08
CA LYS A 432 -3.04 -12.56 2.17
C LYS A 432 -3.87 -11.43 1.56
N ASP A 433 -5.15 -11.35 1.93
CA ASP A 433 -6.10 -10.37 1.42
C ASP A 433 -6.69 -9.60 2.61
N GLU A 434 -6.01 -8.53 2.99
CA GLU A 434 -6.39 -7.64 4.09
C GLU A 434 -7.60 -6.74 3.76
N ILE A 435 -8.14 -6.84 2.53
CA ILE A 435 -9.31 -6.09 2.07
C ILE A 435 -10.55 -6.99 2.15
N MET A 436 -10.48 -8.22 1.65
CA MET A 436 -11.64 -9.13 1.63
C MET A 436 -11.85 -9.89 2.94
N LEU A 437 -10.79 -10.14 3.73
CA LEU A 437 -10.85 -10.89 4.99
C LEU A 437 -10.32 -10.08 6.19
N ASP A 438 -10.91 -10.35 7.36
CA ASP A 438 -10.63 -9.68 8.65
C ASP A 438 -10.78 -8.14 8.66
N PHE A 439 -11.59 -7.58 7.74
CA PHE A 439 -11.73 -6.14 7.57
C PHE A 439 -12.48 -5.47 8.75
N PRO A 440 -12.07 -4.28 9.25
CA PRO A 440 -12.60 -3.74 10.50
C PRO A 440 -14.06 -3.29 10.45
N THR A 441 -14.90 -3.81 11.36
CA THR A 441 -16.31 -3.37 11.55
C THR A 441 -16.46 -1.91 11.98
N ALA A 442 -15.36 -1.23 12.36
CA ALA A 442 -15.37 0.20 12.64
C ALA A 442 -15.37 1.08 11.38
N SER A 443 -15.09 0.53 10.19
CA SER A 443 -14.88 1.34 8.98
C SER A 443 -16.16 1.95 8.39
N ASN A 444 -15.98 3.02 7.61
CA ASN A 444 -17.01 3.67 6.79
C ASN A 444 -16.95 3.17 5.32
N ASP A 445 -16.42 1.97 5.09
CA ASP A 445 -16.29 1.37 3.76
C ASP A 445 -17.60 0.92 3.12
N PRO A 446 -17.68 0.86 1.78
CA PRO A 446 -18.72 0.12 1.08
C PRO A 446 -18.72 -1.38 1.42
N THR A 447 -19.82 -1.93 1.95
CA THR A 447 -19.97 -3.37 2.27
C THR A 447 -19.76 -4.29 1.08
N THR A 448 -19.92 -3.78 -0.14
CA THR A 448 -19.66 -4.46 -1.40
C THR A 448 -18.17 -4.68 -1.71
N LYS A 449 -17.24 -4.10 -0.94
CA LYS A 449 -15.78 -4.21 -1.14
C LYS A 449 -15.05 -5.17 -0.20
N HIS A 450 -15.73 -5.75 0.79
CA HIS A 450 -15.11 -6.58 1.84
C HIS A 450 -15.98 -7.79 2.10
N ALA A 451 -15.54 -9.01 1.81
CA ALA A 451 -16.37 -10.20 2.02
C ALA A 451 -16.68 -10.46 3.50
N HIS A 452 -15.71 -10.21 4.38
CA HIS A 452 -15.75 -10.63 5.78
C HIS A 452 -15.21 -9.54 6.70
N LEU A 453 -16.00 -9.22 7.74
CA LEU A 453 -15.68 -8.18 8.72
C LEU A 453 -15.30 -8.79 10.09
N HIS A 454 -14.33 -8.22 10.80
CA HIS A 454 -13.91 -8.63 12.14
C HIS A 454 -14.07 -7.49 13.16
N THR A 455 -14.57 -7.82 14.36
CA THR A 455 -14.74 -6.86 15.47
C THR A 455 -13.45 -6.67 16.26
N TRP A 456 -12.50 -5.91 15.70
CA TRP A 456 -11.26 -5.58 16.41
C TRP A 456 -11.50 -4.93 17.79
N GLN A 457 -10.50 -5.03 18.68
CA GLN A 457 -10.61 -4.65 20.08
C GLN A 457 -10.57 -3.12 20.28
N ASN A 458 -11.64 -2.42 19.88
CA ASN A 458 -11.82 -0.98 20.01
C ASN A 458 -13.24 -0.62 20.49
N GLN A 459 -13.49 0.69 20.68
CA GLN A 459 -14.82 1.26 21.00
C GLN A 459 -15.33 2.21 19.90
N GLN A 460 -14.84 2.06 18.68
CA GLN A 460 -15.28 2.85 17.52
C GLN A 460 -16.65 2.34 17.02
N ARG A 461 -17.30 3.14 16.17
CA ARG A 461 -18.71 3.07 15.71
C ARG A 461 -19.49 1.79 16.09
N PHE A 462 -19.14 0.63 15.53
CA PHE A 462 -19.63 -0.66 16.02
C PHE A 462 -18.53 -1.44 16.77
N SER A 463 -18.77 -1.64 18.07
CA SER A 463 -17.91 -2.40 18.99
C SER A 463 -18.69 -3.50 19.69
N LYS A 464 -18.17 -4.73 19.67
CA LYS A 464 -18.75 -5.86 20.41
C LYS A 464 -18.85 -5.61 21.92
N PHE A 465 -17.96 -4.81 22.52
CA PHE A 465 -18.01 -4.53 23.96
C PHE A 465 -19.18 -3.60 24.32
N VAL A 466 -19.43 -2.59 23.50
CA VAL A 466 -20.55 -1.65 23.68
C VAL A 466 -21.88 -2.36 23.40
N PHE A 467 -21.92 -3.25 22.40
CA PHE A 467 -23.10 -4.09 22.13
C PHE A 467 -23.41 -5.04 23.28
N MET A 468 -22.42 -5.79 23.79
CA MET A 468 -22.59 -6.76 24.89
C MET A 468 -22.84 -6.11 26.27
N SER A 469 -22.97 -4.78 26.33
CA SER A 469 -23.31 -4.00 27.53
C SER A 469 -24.55 -3.11 27.34
N ASP A 470 -25.40 -3.45 26.35
CA ASP A 470 -26.63 -2.73 25.97
C ASP A 470 -26.42 -1.24 25.61
N GLY A 471 -25.18 -0.84 25.27
CA GLY A 471 -24.82 0.55 24.99
C GLY A 471 -25.47 1.16 23.74
N TYR A 472 -25.98 0.32 22.82
CA TYR A 472 -26.66 0.73 21.60
C TYR A 472 -28.20 0.67 21.68
N LYS A 473 -28.79 0.52 22.88
CA LYS A 473 -30.25 0.43 23.06
C LYS A 473 -31.07 1.63 22.55
N GLU A 474 -30.45 2.81 22.41
CA GLU A 474 -31.08 4.03 21.90
C GLU A 474 -30.79 4.25 20.39
N GLU A 475 -30.08 3.33 19.73
CA GLU A 475 -29.70 3.41 18.32
C GLU A 475 -30.92 3.13 17.42
N VAL A 476 -31.30 4.10 16.59
CA VAL A 476 -32.43 3.97 15.66
C VAL A 476 -31.97 3.17 14.43
N LYS A 477 -32.25 1.87 14.44
CA LYS A 477 -31.86 0.91 13.40
C LYS A 477 -32.25 1.34 11.97
N GLU A 478 -33.38 2.02 11.82
CA GLU A 478 -33.91 2.49 10.54
C GLU A 478 -33.10 3.65 9.93
N ASN A 479 -32.19 4.28 10.70
CA ASN A 479 -31.27 5.32 10.22
C ASN A 479 -29.90 4.77 9.79
N LEU A 480 -29.68 3.45 9.84
CA LEU A 480 -28.40 2.81 9.55
C LEU A 480 -28.21 2.57 8.05
N ASP A 481 -27.08 3.02 7.51
CA ASP A 481 -26.69 2.79 6.12
C ASP A 481 -26.13 1.38 5.92
N LEU A 482 -26.86 0.53 5.20
CA LEU A 482 -26.44 -0.85 4.89
C LEU A 482 -25.33 -0.95 3.84
N ASP A 483 -25.08 0.10 3.06
CA ASP A 483 -23.92 0.16 2.18
C ASP A 483 -22.65 0.46 2.98
N LYS A 484 -22.73 0.95 4.23
CA LYS A 484 -21.59 1.35 5.06
C LYS A 484 -21.22 0.30 6.11
N VAL A 485 -19.99 -0.21 6.08
CA VAL A 485 -19.47 -1.33 6.91
C VAL A 485 -19.84 -1.26 8.40
N SER A 486 -19.69 -0.10 9.04
CA SER A 486 -19.95 0.04 10.47
C SER A 486 -21.42 0.17 10.84
N ASP A 487 -22.24 0.78 9.98
CA ASP A 487 -23.70 0.84 10.19
C ASP A 487 -24.37 -0.49 9.78
N TYR A 488 -23.80 -1.21 8.80
CA TYR A 488 -24.13 -2.59 8.48
C TYR A 488 -23.86 -3.55 9.64
N ALA A 489 -22.67 -3.49 10.26
CA ALA A 489 -22.35 -4.31 11.42
C ALA A 489 -23.28 -4.01 12.60
N MET A 490 -23.56 -2.72 12.86
CA MET A 490 -24.56 -2.26 13.83
C MET A 490 -25.95 -2.83 13.53
N PHE A 491 -26.42 -2.72 12.29
CA PHE A 491 -27.74 -3.20 11.88
C PHE A 491 -27.84 -4.72 12.04
N MET A 492 -26.86 -5.47 11.54
CA MET A 492 -26.88 -6.94 11.61
C MET A 492 -26.78 -7.45 13.05
N ALA A 493 -26.18 -6.68 13.96
CA ALA A 493 -26.18 -6.96 15.39
C ALA A 493 -27.55 -6.66 16.03
N LEU A 494 -28.08 -5.44 15.88
CA LEU A 494 -29.36 -5.02 16.46
C LEU A 494 -30.56 -5.83 15.91
N ASP A 495 -30.58 -6.11 14.60
CA ASP A 495 -31.61 -6.93 13.93
C ASP A 495 -31.49 -8.44 14.24
N SER A 496 -30.45 -8.85 14.98
CA SER A 496 -30.30 -10.22 15.48
C SER A 496 -30.76 -10.41 16.93
N ILE A 497 -30.99 -9.32 17.66
CA ILE A 497 -31.61 -9.36 18.98
C ILE A 497 -33.05 -9.85 18.81
N ALA A 498 -33.41 -10.92 19.52
CA ALA A 498 -34.78 -11.42 19.50
C ALA A 498 -35.74 -10.34 20.01
N THR A 499 -36.67 -9.89 19.16
CA THR A 499 -37.66 -8.90 19.56
C THR A 499 -38.48 -9.47 20.74
N PRO A 500 -38.53 -8.81 21.90
CA PRO A 500 -39.38 -9.28 22.99
C PRO A 500 -40.84 -9.29 22.51
N PRO A 501 -41.64 -10.30 22.86
CA PRO A 501 -43.03 -10.37 22.43
C PRO A 501 -43.76 -9.12 22.92
N VAL A 502 -44.39 -8.39 22.00
CA VAL A 502 -44.97 -7.07 22.27
C VAL A 502 -46.00 -7.19 23.40
N THR A 503 -45.63 -6.73 24.60
CA THR A 503 -46.49 -6.71 25.77
C THR A 503 -47.61 -5.71 25.53
N THR A 504 -48.77 -6.19 25.09
CA THR A 504 -49.94 -5.37 24.79
C THR A 504 -50.31 -4.50 25.99
N LEU A 505 -50.32 -3.16 25.82
CA LEU A 505 -50.68 -2.24 26.89
C LEU A 505 -52.08 -2.57 27.44
N PRO A 506 -52.24 -2.78 28.77
CA PRO A 506 -53.56 -2.88 29.39
C PRO A 506 -54.27 -1.52 29.36
N SER A 507 -55.51 -1.51 28.88
CA SER A 507 -56.34 -0.30 28.82
C SER A 507 -57.01 0.04 30.16
N THR A 508 -56.63 1.19 30.72
CA THR A 508 -57.40 2.07 31.65
C THR A 508 -58.01 1.51 32.96
N PRO A 509 -58.18 2.36 34.01
CA PRO A 509 -58.33 1.87 35.39
C PRO A 509 -59.77 1.83 35.94
N THR A 510 -59.97 0.99 36.97
CA THR A 510 -61.08 1.04 37.96
C THR A 510 -60.58 0.44 39.30
N PRO A 511 -61.25 0.62 40.47
CA PRO A 511 -60.53 1.02 41.68
C PRO A 511 -60.35 -0.05 42.78
N THR A 512 -59.53 0.32 43.77
CA THR A 512 -59.23 -0.40 45.02
C THR A 512 -60.47 -0.73 45.87
N PRO A 513 -60.36 -1.73 46.76
CA PRO A 513 -60.25 -1.37 48.18
C PRO A 513 -59.09 -2.06 48.94
N SER A 514 -58.75 -1.47 50.09
CA SER A 514 -57.59 -1.76 50.96
C SER A 514 -57.64 -3.08 51.73
N GLU A 515 -56.49 -3.55 52.24
CA GLU A 515 -56.39 -3.89 53.67
C GLU A 515 -54.98 -3.81 54.30
N THR A 516 -54.96 -3.33 55.55
CA THR A 516 -53.99 -3.41 56.68
C THR A 516 -52.48 -3.71 56.54
N ILE A 517 -51.69 -2.81 57.14
CA ILE A 517 -50.37 -2.97 57.79
C ILE A 517 -50.62 -2.80 59.31
N PRO A 518 -50.04 -3.59 60.27
CA PRO A 518 -48.83 -3.17 61.05
C PRO A 518 -48.03 -4.36 61.73
N PRO A 519 -47.18 -4.20 62.79
CA PRO A 519 -45.73 -3.99 62.59
C PRO A 519 -44.76 -4.73 63.59
N THR A 520 -43.45 -4.81 63.25
CA THR A 520 -42.32 -5.05 64.20
C THR A 520 -40.99 -4.57 63.59
N THR A 521 -40.41 -3.43 64.01
CA THR A 521 -39.38 -3.24 65.05
C THR A 521 -37.93 -3.68 64.72
N SER A 522 -37.10 -2.68 64.38
CA SER A 522 -35.68 -2.38 64.68
C SER A 522 -34.82 -3.36 65.52
N PRO A 523 -33.46 -3.39 65.40
CA PRO A 523 -32.62 -2.20 65.09
C PRO A 523 -31.42 -2.37 64.14
N GLU A 524 -30.88 -1.22 63.71
CA GLU A 524 -29.54 -1.08 63.10
C GLU A 524 -28.43 -1.05 64.17
N PRO A 525 -27.29 -1.74 63.94
CA PRO A 525 -25.96 -1.35 64.41
C PRO A 525 -25.19 -0.57 63.30
N PRO A 526 -24.10 0.15 63.64
CA PRO A 526 -23.57 1.21 62.77
C PRO A 526 -22.81 0.73 61.52
N ILE A 527 -22.88 1.53 60.46
CA ILE A 527 -21.94 1.47 59.34
C ILE A 527 -20.59 2.02 59.80
N GLU A 528 -19.68 1.12 60.22
CA GLU A 528 -18.30 1.48 60.51
C GLU A 528 -17.49 1.57 59.21
N SER A 529 -16.90 2.74 58.98
CA SER A 529 -16.23 3.11 57.73
C SER A 529 -14.86 2.43 57.58
N MET A 530 -14.82 1.14 57.24
CA MET A 530 -13.62 0.50 56.71
C MET A 530 -13.54 0.70 55.19
N VAL A 531 -12.93 1.81 54.78
CA VAL A 531 -12.60 2.11 53.38
C VAL A 531 -11.65 1.03 52.84
N PRO A 532 -12.03 0.27 51.79
CA PRO A 532 -11.05 -0.42 50.96
C PRO A 532 -10.21 0.65 50.26
N PRO A 533 -8.86 0.53 50.22
CA PRO A 533 -8.03 1.56 49.63
C PRO A 533 -8.43 1.80 48.18
N SER A 534 -8.72 3.06 47.85
CA SER A 534 -9.07 3.49 46.50
C SER A 534 -7.85 3.38 45.59
N VAL A 535 -7.70 2.23 44.94
CA VAL A 535 -6.78 2.08 43.80
C VAL A 535 -7.41 2.82 42.62
N THR A 536 -7.01 4.08 42.45
CA THR A 536 -7.28 4.84 41.23
C THR A 536 -6.63 4.14 40.04
N PRO A 537 -7.26 4.14 38.86
CA PRO A 537 -6.52 3.94 37.63
C PRO A 537 -5.55 5.11 37.47
N ASP A 538 -4.25 4.86 37.49
CA ASP A 538 -3.27 5.87 37.08
C ASP A 538 -3.34 6.02 35.56
N GLU A 539 -4.22 6.90 35.10
CA GLU A 539 -4.27 7.33 33.71
C GLU A 539 -3.01 8.15 33.40
N ALA A 540 -2.08 7.54 32.66
CA ALA A 540 -0.92 8.22 32.13
C ALA A 540 -1.31 9.13 30.95
N GLU A 541 -2.09 10.19 31.23
CA GLU A 541 -2.31 11.31 30.30
C GLU A 541 -0.97 11.98 29.96
N LEU A 542 -0.35 11.55 28.87
CA LEU A 542 0.88 12.17 28.36
C LEU A 542 0.58 13.45 27.59
N SER A 543 -0.02 14.40 28.29
CA SER A 543 -0.08 15.80 27.88
C SER A 543 1.34 16.36 27.76
N ILE A 544 1.63 17.06 26.67
CA ILE A 544 2.87 17.82 26.50
C ILE A 544 2.51 19.30 26.60
N ALA A 545 2.43 19.77 27.84
CA ALA A 545 2.29 21.19 28.15
C ALA A 545 3.67 21.86 28.21
N ASP A 546 3.78 22.97 27.46
CA ASP A 546 4.76 24.06 27.56
C ASP A 546 6.25 23.82 27.92
N ALA A 547 7.10 24.29 27.01
CA ALA A 547 8.45 24.76 27.30
C ALA A 547 8.64 26.24 26.90
N THR A 548 7.65 27.09 27.17
CA THR A 548 7.67 28.53 26.85
C THR A 548 8.48 29.36 27.84
N SER A 549 9.81 29.45 27.66
CA SER A 549 10.59 30.66 28.03
C SER A 549 12.04 30.65 27.54
N ILE A 550 12.31 31.35 26.43
CA ILE A 550 13.63 31.91 26.09
C ILE A 550 13.39 33.36 25.61
N PRO A 551 14.14 34.37 26.09
CA PRO A 551 13.78 35.78 25.93
C PRO A 551 14.06 36.33 24.52
N PRO A 552 13.44 37.47 24.14
CA PRO A 552 13.69 38.12 22.87
C PRO A 552 15.16 38.55 22.73
N SER A 553 15.79 38.14 21.64
CA SER A 553 17.12 38.61 21.26
C SER A 553 17.03 40.05 20.77
N ASN A 554 17.49 41.00 21.59
CA ASN A 554 17.44 42.43 21.28
C ASN A 554 18.21 42.73 19.97
N SER A 555 17.51 43.21 18.94
CA SER A 555 18.16 43.97 17.88
C SER A 555 18.75 45.26 18.47
N PRO A 556 20.02 45.61 18.20
CA PRO A 556 20.59 46.87 18.67
C PRO A 556 19.88 48.05 17.99
N PRO A 557 19.45 49.09 18.73
CA PRO A 557 18.71 50.20 18.16
C PRO A 557 19.63 51.14 17.37
N VAL A 558 19.21 51.52 16.17
CA VAL A 558 19.80 52.63 15.41
C VAL A 558 18.78 53.76 15.30
N VAL A 559 18.67 54.55 16.36
CA VAL A 559 17.97 55.85 16.32
C VAL A 559 18.95 56.89 15.78
N SER A 560 18.52 57.64 14.77
CA SER A 560 19.33 58.70 14.15
C SER A 560 19.49 59.91 15.07
N THR A 561 20.73 60.36 15.28
CA THR A 561 21.02 61.73 15.71
C THR A 561 21.97 62.41 14.71
N THR A 562 21.57 63.60 14.30
CA THR A 562 22.35 64.66 13.62
C THR A 562 23.80 64.75 14.14
N ASP A 563 24.79 65.10 13.31
CA ASP A 563 24.91 66.49 12.85
C ASP A 563 25.59 66.74 11.47
N SER A 564 25.55 68.01 11.10
CA SER A 564 25.82 68.72 9.86
C SER A 564 27.27 68.81 9.35
N SER A 565 27.40 68.84 8.01
CA SER A 565 28.45 69.56 7.22
C SER A 565 29.94 69.17 7.43
N SER A 566 30.84 69.24 6.43
CA SER A 566 30.81 69.95 5.15
C SER A 566 31.63 69.25 4.03
N THR A 567 31.38 69.67 2.79
CA THR A 567 32.17 69.44 1.56
C THR A 567 33.50 70.23 1.52
N PRO A 568 34.41 70.07 0.52
CA PRO A 568 34.77 68.95 -0.39
C PRO A 568 36.33 68.72 -0.30
N PRO A 569 37.17 68.39 -1.33
CA PRO A 569 36.95 67.95 -2.72
C PRO A 569 37.87 66.80 -3.26
N THR A 570 37.57 66.37 -4.50
CA THR A 570 38.48 65.90 -5.61
C THR A 570 39.78 65.12 -5.32
N SER A 571 40.25 64.16 -6.13
CA SER A 571 39.79 63.41 -7.35
C SER A 571 40.94 62.40 -7.69
N SER A 572 41.18 61.77 -8.85
CA SER A 572 40.61 61.52 -10.21
C SER A 572 41.40 60.28 -10.76
N VAL A 573 41.40 59.78 -12.02
CA VAL A 573 40.90 60.19 -13.35
C VAL A 573 40.53 58.92 -14.14
N ALA A 574 39.51 58.97 -15.01
CA ALA A 574 39.40 58.11 -16.20
C ALA A 574 38.64 58.88 -17.32
N PRO A 575 39.29 59.28 -18.42
CA PRO A 575 38.67 59.81 -19.65
C PRO A 575 38.31 58.63 -20.61
N GLU A 576 37.59 58.73 -21.73
CA GLU A 576 36.90 59.77 -22.54
C GLU A 576 36.00 58.98 -23.54
N VAL A 577 34.97 59.47 -24.26
CA VAL A 577 34.03 60.61 -24.16
C VAL A 577 32.80 60.28 -25.09
N PRO A 578 31.60 60.87 -24.90
CA PRO A 578 30.36 60.46 -25.59
C PRO A 578 29.93 61.43 -26.72
N GLN A 579 28.74 61.21 -27.34
CA GLN A 579 27.78 62.21 -27.87
C GLN A 579 26.53 61.49 -28.49
N ILE A 580 25.29 62.02 -28.53
CA ILE A 580 24.63 63.08 -27.74
C ILE A 580 23.08 62.92 -27.75
N THR A 581 22.40 63.63 -26.84
CA THR A 581 20.93 63.70 -26.56
C THR A 581 20.16 64.63 -27.55
N PRO A 582 18.83 65.01 -27.46
CA PRO A 582 18.03 65.33 -26.25
C PRO A 582 16.52 64.93 -26.24
N ALA A 583 15.81 65.37 -25.18
CA ALA A 583 14.37 65.19 -24.94
C ALA A 583 13.64 66.55 -24.75
N VAL A 584 12.30 66.53 -24.72
CA VAL A 584 11.40 67.67 -24.40
C VAL A 584 10.24 67.20 -23.49
N THR A 585 9.58 68.12 -22.79
CA THR A 585 8.80 67.92 -21.54
C THR A 585 7.27 67.78 -21.66
N GLU A 586 6.70 67.17 -20.61
CA GLU A 586 5.35 67.30 -19.97
C GLU A 586 4.12 67.85 -20.73
N ILE A 587 2.95 67.21 -20.55
CA ILE A 587 1.72 67.78 -19.91
C ILE A 587 0.54 66.75 -19.86
N SER A 588 -0.48 67.04 -19.05
CA SER A 588 -1.66 66.25 -18.64
C SER A 588 -2.59 65.63 -19.71
N THR A 589 -3.38 64.65 -19.23
CA THR A 589 -4.59 63.94 -19.76
C THR A 589 -5.70 64.88 -20.33
N PRO A 590 -6.76 64.40 -21.07
CA PRO A 590 -7.49 63.12 -20.89
C PRO A 590 -8.03 62.45 -22.23
N PRO A 591 -9.23 61.82 -22.41
CA PRO A 591 -9.47 60.74 -23.40
C PRO A 591 -10.46 61.18 -24.55
N PRO A 592 -11.19 60.33 -25.34
CA PRO A 592 -11.25 58.85 -25.45
C PRO A 592 -11.22 58.27 -26.91
N THR A 593 -11.48 56.96 -27.01
CA THR A 593 -11.88 56.08 -28.15
C THR A 593 -12.55 56.78 -29.37
N SER A 594 -12.45 56.36 -30.65
CA SER A 594 -12.17 55.06 -31.35
C SER A 594 -11.68 55.34 -32.82
N ILE A 595 -11.49 54.45 -33.83
CA ILE A 595 -11.73 53.02 -34.16
C ILE A 595 -10.49 52.42 -34.90
N THR A 596 -10.34 51.09 -34.84
CA THR A 596 -9.57 50.11 -35.65
C THR A 596 -9.24 50.41 -37.12
N THR A 597 -8.05 49.94 -37.57
CA THR A 597 -7.89 49.24 -38.87
C THR A 597 -6.97 48.03 -38.67
N THR A 598 -7.26 46.92 -39.38
CA THR A 598 -6.80 45.57 -39.01
C THR A 598 -5.49 45.13 -39.68
N LEU A 599 -4.63 44.44 -38.94
CA LEU A 599 -3.59 43.54 -39.46
C LEU A 599 -3.71 42.20 -38.71
N ALA A 600 -3.64 41.09 -39.46
CA ALA A 600 -3.85 39.76 -38.89
C ALA A 600 -2.56 39.20 -38.24
N PRO A 601 -2.62 38.65 -37.02
CA PRO A 601 -1.47 38.00 -36.40
C PRO A 601 -1.23 36.62 -37.01
N THR A 602 0.04 36.27 -37.26
CA THR A 602 0.45 34.88 -37.53
C THR A 602 0.37 34.08 -36.24
N THR A 603 -0.73 33.34 -36.05
CA THR A 603 -0.97 32.52 -34.85
C THR A 603 -0.17 31.23 -34.88
N SER A 604 1.04 31.24 -34.32
CA SER A 604 1.55 30.05 -33.64
C SER A 604 0.65 29.78 -32.43
N ALA A 605 -0.04 28.64 -32.40
CA ALA A 605 -0.79 28.25 -31.21
C ALA A 605 0.16 28.12 -30.00
N PRO A 606 -0.21 28.55 -28.79
CA PRO A 606 0.64 28.35 -27.62
C PRO A 606 0.82 26.85 -27.38
N THR A 607 2.06 26.38 -27.30
CA THR A 607 2.36 24.98 -27.00
C THR A 607 1.67 24.57 -25.69
N PRO A 608 1.02 23.39 -25.63
CA PRO A 608 0.57 22.82 -24.37
C PRO A 608 1.72 22.73 -23.35
N PHE A 609 1.39 22.84 -22.07
CA PHE A 609 2.35 22.66 -20.98
C PHE A 609 1.66 21.93 -19.83
N ILE A 610 2.09 20.70 -19.56
CA ILE A 610 1.46 19.82 -18.59
C ILE A 610 2.40 19.63 -17.40
N ARG A 611 1.92 19.96 -16.20
CA ARG A 611 2.68 19.81 -14.96
C ARG A 611 1.83 19.21 -13.83
N ALA A 612 2.50 18.59 -12.87
CA ALA A 612 1.88 18.14 -11.63
C ALA A 612 2.57 18.73 -10.40
N ALA A 613 1.79 19.07 -9.38
CA ALA A 613 2.29 19.22 -8.02
C ALA A 613 2.18 17.86 -7.29
N VAL A 614 3.32 17.29 -6.91
CA VAL A 614 3.43 15.93 -6.37
C VAL A 614 3.66 15.98 -4.87
N VAL A 615 2.78 15.32 -4.11
CA VAL A 615 2.80 15.24 -2.65
C VAL A 615 2.69 13.78 -2.18
N PHE A 616 3.25 13.49 -1.01
CA PHE A 616 3.09 12.21 -0.32
C PHE A 616 2.14 12.34 0.88
N LEU A 617 1.15 11.45 0.97
CA LEU A 617 0.31 11.29 2.16
C LEU A 617 0.44 9.84 2.68
N PRO A 618 0.75 9.62 3.97
CA PRO A 618 0.75 8.28 4.54
C PRO A 618 -0.68 7.80 4.83
N PHE A 619 -0.95 6.54 4.49
CA PHE A 619 -2.17 5.81 4.86
C PHE A 619 -2.07 5.27 6.30
N GLU A 620 -3.20 5.22 7.03
CA GLU A 620 -3.33 4.91 8.47
C GLU A 620 -2.60 5.92 9.41
N ALA A 621 -1.30 6.13 9.21
CA ALA A 621 -0.42 6.82 10.16
C ALA A 621 -0.59 8.35 10.16
N ARG A 622 -1.48 8.85 11.03
CA ARG A 622 -1.92 10.26 11.12
C ARG A 622 -2.66 10.75 9.86
N GLU A 623 -3.43 9.86 9.23
CA GLU A 623 -4.15 10.15 7.99
C GLU A 623 -5.00 11.44 8.09
N ASP A 624 -5.84 11.59 9.12
CA ASP A 624 -6.69 12.78 9.33
C ASP A 624 -5.90 14.09 9.38
N TYR A 625 -4.72 14.08 10.01
CA TYR A 625 -3.85 15.25 10.09
C TYR A 625 -3.39 15.66 8.68
N PHE A 626 -2.82 14.73 7.92
CA PHE A 626 -2.32 15.02 6.58
C PHE A 626 -3.44 15.29 5.57
N VAL A 627 -4.63 14.70 5.75
CA VAL A 627 -5.86 15.03 5.01
C VAL A 627 -6.30 16.47 5.28
N SER A 628 -6.26 16.94 6.53
CA SER A 628 -6.59 18.34 6.86
C SER A 628 -5.63 19.34 6.19
N GLN A 629 -4.34 18.98 6.09
CA GLN A 629 -3.35 19.76 5.32
C GLN A 629 -3.61 19.71 3.82
N PHE A 630 -3.89 18.52 3.28
CA PHE A 630 -4.21 18.32 1.86
C PHE A 630 -5.43 19.14 1.41
N ARG A 631 -6.45 19.29 2.26
CA ARG A 631 -7.61 20.15 1.99
C ARG A 631 -7.18 21.58 1.67
N TRP A 632 -6.27 22.19 2.43
CA TRP A 632 -5.80 23.55 2.17
C TRP A 632 -4.90 23.65 0.94
N PHE A 633 -4.03 22.66 0.73
CA PHE A 633 -3.16 22.58 -0.44
C PHE A 633 -4.00 22.52 -1.73
N ARG A 634 -4.98 21.62 -1.76
CA ARG A 634 -5.96 21.47 -2.84
C ARG A 634 -6.79 22.73 -3.05
N ARG A 635 -7.27 23.37 -1.98
CA ARG A 635 -8.08 24.60 -2.07
C ARG A 635 -7.28 25.79 -2.61
N ALA A 636 -5.99 25.86 -2.30
CA ALA A 636 -5.06 26.84 -2.85
C ALA A 636 -4.77 26.59 -4.34
N TRP A 637 -4.63 25.32 -4.75
CA TRP A 637 -4.61 24.91 -6.16
C TRP A 637 -5.91 25.29 -6.91
N GLU A 638 -7.09 25.08 -6.32
CA GLU A 638 -8.38 25.54 -6.89
C GLU A 638 -8.44 27.06 -7.05
N GLU A 639 -7.74 27.84 -6.21
CA GLU A 639 -7.62 29.29 -6.40
C GLU A 639 -6.65 29.63 -7.55
N MET A 640 -5.47 29.00 -7.56
CA MET A 640 -4.43 29.18 -8.56
C MET A 640 -4.93 28.88 -9.98
N THR A 641 -5.69 27.80 -10.19
CA THR A 641 -6.18 27.41 -11.53
C THR A 641 -7.10 28.45 -12.19
N LYS A 642 -7.69 29.37 -11.42
CA LYS A 642 -8.49 30.50 -11.97
C LYS A 642 -7.65 31.50 -12.78
N TYR A 643 -6.33 31.48 -12.60
CA TYR A 643 -5.36 32.36 -13.24
C TYR A 643 -4.50 31.62 -14.29
N GLU A 644 -4.75 30.32 -14.52
CA GLU A 644 -3.93 29.49 -15.40
C GLU A 644 -4.25 29.72 -16.89
N PRO A 645 -3.24 29.84 -17.78
CA PRO A 645 -3.46 29.91 -19.23
C PRO A 645 -4.22 28.68 -19.76
N SER A 646 -5.15 28.87 -20.69
CA SER A 646 -6.03 27.79 -21.17
C SER A 646 -5.33 26.63 -21.90
N THR A 647 -4.05 26.79 -22.29
CA THR A 647 -3.19 25.74 -22.85
C THR A 647 -2.28 25.06 -21.82
N TRP A 648 -2.27 25.54 -20.57
CA TRP A 648 -1.50 24.95 -19.47
C TRP A 648 -2.41 24.01 -18.67
N ARG A 649 -1.81 23.01 -18.02
CA ARG A 649 -2.49 22.14 -17.05
C ARG A 649 -1.63 21.96 -15.81
N THR A 650 -2.20 22.24 -14.66
CA THR A 650 -1.64 21.84 -13.36
C THR A 650 -2.54 20.80 -12.72
N ASP A 651 -2.08 19.57 -12.66
CA ASP A 651 -2.69 18.54 -11.82
C ASP A 651 -2.08 18.53 -10.42
N ILE A 652 -2.78 17.89 -9.47
CA ILE A 652 -2.18 17.39 -8.23
C ILE A 652 -1.96 15.88 -8.40
N VAL A 653 -0.82 15.37 -7.96
CA VAL A 653 -0.56 13.93 -7.83
C VAL A 653 -0.33 13.59 -6.36
N VAL A 654 -1.22 12.77 -5.80
CA VAL A 654 -1.21 12.33 -4.41
C VAL A 654 -0.75 10.87 -4.34
N MET A 655 0.49 10.68 -3.92
CA MET A 655 1.10 9.35 -3.76
C MET A 655 0.85 8.87 -2.33
N SER A 656 0.34 7.65 -2.14
CA SER A 656 0.05 7.10 -0.81
C SER A 656 0.27 5.58 -0.72
N ASN A 657 0.62 5.09 0.47
CA ASN A 657 0.87 3.67 0.73
C ASN A 657 -0.40 2.84 1.02
N GLY A 658 -1.50 3.21 0.38
CA GLY A 658 -2.85 2.72 0.65
C GLY A 658 -3.92 3.72 0.21
N VAL A 659 -5.19 3.32 0.31
CA VAL A 659 -6.34 4.08 -0.23
C VAL A 659 -6.87 5.08 0.81
N ILE A 660 -6.43 6.33 0.70
CA ILE A 660 -6.88 7.44 1.57
C ILE A 660 -8.23 7.96 1.08
N LYS A 661 -9.29 7.57 1.77
CA LYS A 661 -10.69 7.75 1.34
C LYS A 661 -11.17 9.19 1.30
N ALA A 662 -10.59 10.05 2.13
CA ALA A 662 -10.91 11.48 2.10
C ALA A 662 -10.57 12.14 0.75
N LEU A 663 -9.71 11.53 -0.07
CA LEU A 663 -9.38 12.01 -1.41
C LEU A 663 -10.55 11.84 -2.40
N ASP A 664 -11.35 10.77 -2.26
CA ASP A 664 -12.54 10.53 -3.11
C ASP A 664 -13.55 11.69 -2.96
N GLY A 665 -13.84 12.08 -1.71
CA GLY A 665 -14.70 13.22 -1.37
C GLY A 665 -14.13 14.59 -1.77
N LEU A 666 -12.86 14.63 -2.17
CA LEU A 666 -12.16 15.82 -2.67
C LEU A 666 -12.00 15.81 -4.21
N ASN A 667 -12.77 14.98 -4.92
CA ASN A 667 -12.72 14.81 -6.38
C ASN A 667 -11.33 14.38 -6.92
N CYS A 668 -10.55 13.67 -6.10
CA CYS A 668 -9.37 12.97 -6.60
C CYS A 668 -9.77 11.66 -7.30
N THR A 669 -8.94 11.18 -8.23
CA THR A 669 -9.22 9.94 -8.97
C THR A 669 -7.96 9.12 -9.20
N THR A 670 -8.07 7.80 -9.25
CA THR A 670 -7.01 6.91 -9.76
C THR A 670 -6.89 6.93 -11.29
N THR A 671 -7.74 7.69 -11.98
CA THR A 671 -7.72 7.79 -13.45
C THR A 671 -6.58 8.69 -13.93
N LEU A 672 -5.52 8.07 -14.44
CA LEU A 672 -4.37 8.76 -15.04
C LEU A 672 -4.79 9.71 -16.18
N ARG A 673 -4.06 10.82 -16.34
CA ARG A 673 -4.19 11.72 -17.49
C ARG A 673 -3.85 10.98 -18.79
N LYS A 674 -4.72 11.12 -19.80
CA LYS A 674 -4.62 10.50 -21.13
C LYS A 674 -4.28 11.47 -22.24
N SER A 675 -4.53 12.77 -22.07
CA SER A 675 -4.13 13.79 -23.05
C SER A 675 -3.85 15.17 -22.43
N PRO A 676 -3.16 16.08 -23.16
CA PRO A 676 -2.95 17.47 -22.72
C PRO A 676 -4.25 18.26 -22.54
N GLU A 677 -5.30 17.94 -23.30
CA GLU A 677 -6.53 18.73 -23.37
C GLU A 677 -7.45 18.52 -22.17
N GLU A 678 -7.40 17.36 -21.51
CA GLU A 678 -8.22 17.05 -20.32
C GLU A 678 -8.05 18.15 -19.25
N PRO A 679 -9.11 18.56 -18.53
CA PRO A 679 -9.03 19.59 -17.50
C PRO A 679 -8.09 19.18 -16.35
N ASN A 680 -7.76 20.14 -15.49
CA ASN A 680 -6.95 19.90 -14.29
C ASN A 680 -7.64 18.87 -13.36
N ARG A 681 -6.87 17.96 -12.79
CA ARG A 681 -7.32 16.89 -11.90
C ARG A 681 -6.50 16.84 -10.62
N CYS A 682 -7.12 16.37 -9.54
CA CYS A 682 -6.40 15.64 -8.52
C CYS A 682 -6.34 14.16 -8.94
N ILE A 683 -5.15 13.60 -9.02
CA ILE A 683 -4.91 12.19 -9.30
C ILE A 683 -4.27 11.56 -8.07
N THR A 684 -4.68 10.34 -7.71
CA THR A 684 -4.09 9.59 -6.59
C THR A 684 -3.54 8.24 -7.05
N ASP A 685 -2.34 7.93 -6.55
CA ASP A 685 -1.66 6.64 -6.72
C ASP A 685 -1.50 5.98 -5.34
N PRO A 686 -2.46 5.12 -4.94
CA PRO A 686 -2.42 4.42 -3.65
C PRO A 686 -1.51 3.18 -3.66
N THR A 687 -0.68 2.99 -4.71
CA THR A 687 0.20 1.82 -4.89
C THR A 687 1.65 2.08 -4.46
N TYR A 688 1.93 3.27 -3.91
CA TYR A 688 3.29 3.65 -3.52
C TYR A 688 3.81 2.79 -2.35
N SER A 689 4.79 1.94 -2.63
CA SER A 689 5.56 1.23 -1.60
C SER A 689 6.45 2.20 -0.82
N LEU A 690 6.33 2.19 0.51
CA LEU A 690 7.18 2.98 1.41
C LEU A 690 8.67 2.68 1.18
N LEU A 691 9.53 3.69 1.34
CA LEU A 691 10.99 3.58 1.29
C LEU A 691 11.59 2.82 2.50
N ARG A 692 10.74 2.41 3.45
CA ARG A 692 11.14 1.92 4.76
C ARG A 692 11.44 0.43 4.73
N PHE A 693 12.64 0.09 5.19
CA PHE A 693 13.14 -1.27 5.39
C PHE A 693 13.74 -1.36 6.81
N ASP A 694 14.09 -2.57 7.27
CA ASP A 694 14.58 -2.79 8.64
C ASP A 694 15.86 -1.98 8.98
N ASP A 695 16.64 -1.61 7.96
CA ASP A 695 17.87 -0.81 8.04
C ASP A 695 17.65 0.71 7.83
N PHE A 696 16.53 1.12 7.23
CA PHE A 696 16.27 2.52 6.87
C PHE A 696 14.88 2.99 7.34
N THR A 697 14.87 3.58 8.54
CA THR A 697 13.64 3.93 9.29
C THR A 697 13.25 5.42 9.23
N TYR A 698 13.86 6.20 8.33
CA TYR A 698 13.65 7.66 8.27
C TYR A 698 12.27 8.05 7.69
N GLN A 699 11.39 8.54 8.57
CA GLN A 699 9.97 8.72 8.28
C GLN A 699 9.63 9.74 7.19
N PHE A 700 10.52 10.69 6.91
CA PHE A 700 10.31 11.74 5.89
C PHE A 700 10.94 11.40 4.52
N GLY A 701 11.66 10.28 4.39
CA GLY A 701 12.28 9.90 3.11
C GLY A 701 11.25 9.62 2.01
N ASP A 702 10.06 9.17 2.39
CA ASP A 702 8.93 8.88 1.49
C ASP A 702 8.53 10.09 0.63
N SER A 703 8.48 11.30 1.21
CA SER A 703 8.07 12.51 0.48
C SER A 703 9.10 13.02 -0.54
N ILE A 704 10.28 12.39 -0.64
CA ILE A 704 11.22 12.55 -1.76
C ILE A 704 11.12 11.37 -2.71
N ASN A 705 11.03 10.14 -2.18
CA ASN A 705 11.03 8.90 -2.96
C ASN A 705 9.87 8.81 -3.95
N VAL A 706 8.71 9.41 -3.64
CA VAL A 706 7.54 9.49 -4.52
C VAL A 706 7.80 10.09 -5.91
N VAL A 707 8.83 10.93 -6.07
CA VAL A 707 9.27 11.44 -7.39
C VAL A 707 10.58 10.79 -7.88
N ALA A 708 11.26 9.99 -7.04
CA ALA A 708 12.45 9.23 -7.42
C ALA A 708 12.11 7.98 -8.25
N ILE A 709 10.98 7.33 -7.95
CA ILE A 709 10.51 6.14 -8.65
C ILE A 709 9.92 6.47 -10.03
N ASP A 710 9.96 5.52 -10.96
CA ASP A 710 9.18 5.59 -12.21
C ASP A 710 7.73 5.10 -11.99
N SER A 711 6.92 5.86 -11.24
CA SER A 711 5.48 5.61 -11.26
C SER A 711 4.88 6.05 -12.61
N PRO A 712 4.01 5.22 -13.25
CA PRO A 712 3.26 5.59 -14.44
C PRO A 712 2.46 6.90 -14.30
N VAL A 713 2.03 7.27 -13.08
CA VAL A 713 1.26 8.51 -12.85
C VAL A 713 2.03 9.76 -13.22
N LEU A 714 3.37 9.76 -13.15
CA LEU A 714 4.20 10.93 -13.45
C LEU A 714 4.55 11.08 -14.94
N ARG A 715 4.32 10.04 -15.76
CA ARG A 715 4.69 10.01 -17.18
C ARG A 715 3.94 11.03 -18.08
N PRO A 716 2.69 11.45 -17.81
CA PRO A 716 1.99 12.45 -18.62
C PRO A 716 2.45 13.91 -18.43
N TYR A 717 3.43 14.19 -17.56
CA TYR A 717 3.84 15.56 -17.22
C TYR A 717 5.20 15.92 -17.79
N ASP A 718 5.28 17.05 -18.47
CA ASP A 718 6.55 17.65 -18.91
C ASP A 718 7.43 18.00 -17.70
N TRP A 719 6.78 18.54 -16.66
CA TRP A 719 7.39 19.14 -15.48
C TRP A 719 6.66 18.70 -14.20
N VAL A 720 7.40 18.59 -13.09
CA VAL A 720 6.80 18.36 -11.76
C VAL A 720 7.32 19.35 -10.74
N LEU A 721 6.42 19.75 -9.83
CA LEU A 721 6.71 20.41 -8.57
C LEU A 721 6.65 19.35 -7.47
N ARG A 722 7.79 18.87 -6.99
CA ARG A 722 7.85 18.11 -5.72
C ARG A 722 7.69 19.11 -4.59
N THR A 723 6.76 18.87 -3.67
CA THR A 723 6.60 19.70 -2.48
C THR A 723 6.13 18.90 -1.26
N ASP A 724 6.25 19.50 -0.08
CA ASP A 724 5.65 19.00 1.16
C ASP A 724 4.16 19.37 1.22
N ILE A 725 3.41 18.64 2.04
CA ILE A 725 1.95 18.74 2.11
C ILE A 725 1.47 19.97 2.92
N ASP A 726 2.34 20.57 3.71
CA ASP A 726 2.07 21.71 4.60
C ASP A 726 2.36 23.07 3.92
N THR A 727 1.94 23.17 2.65
CA THR A 727 2.26 24.23 1.69
C THR A 727 1.02 24.76 0.94
N PHE A 728 1.19 25.82 0.14
CA PHE A 728 0.12 26.45 -0.66
C PHE A 728 0.65 26.87 -2.04
N LEU A 729 -0.11 26.58 -3.10
CA LEU A 729 0.09 27.23 -4.41
C LEU A 729 -0.63 28.58 -4.42
N THR A 730 -0.12 29.55 -5.17
CA THR A 730 -0.73 30.89 -5.30
C THR A 730 -1.10 31.21 -6.75
N PRO A 731 -1.88 32.28 -7.00
CA PRO A 731 -2.09 32.81 -8.35
C PRO A 731 -0.80 33.02 -9.16
N ALA A 732 0.34 33.32 -8.51
CA ALA A 732 1.61 33.50 -9.19
C ALA A 732 2.18 32.20 -9.80
N PHE A 733 1.88 31.02 -9.24
CA PHE A 733 2.26 29.74 -9.85
C PHE A 733 1.52 29.48 -11.17
N ALA A 734 0.32 30.04 -11.34
CA ALA A 734 -0.54 29.79 -12.50
C ALA A 734 0.11 30.16 -13.83
N THR A 735 0.93 31.22 -13.85
CA THR A 735 1.66 31.70 -15.02
C THR A 735 3.19 31.52 -14.92
N TRP A 736 3.72 31.10 -13.76
CA TRP A 736 5.16 30.96 -13.57
C TRP A 736 5.72 29.60 -14.03
N ARG A 737 6.72 29.69 -14.91
CA ARG A 737 7.60 28.60 -15.34
C ARG A 737 9.03 29.15 -15.44
N PRO A 738 10.00 28.66 -14.64
CA PRO A 738 11.40 29.04 -14.80
C PRO A 738 12.01 28.37 -16.05
N GLU A 739 13.15 28.87 -16.52
CA GLU A 739 13.81 28.36 -17.74
C GLU A 739 14.49 26.98 -17.54
N LYS A 740 14.80 26.65 -16.28
CA LYS A 740 15.49 25.44 -15.80
C LYS A 740 14.88 25.01 -14.47
N MET A 741 15.28 23.85 -13.94
CA MET A 741 14.87 23.41 -12.61
C MET A 741 15.13 24.51 -11.56
N ALA A 742 14.14 24.79 -10.72
CA ALA A 742 14.17 25.75 -9.64
C ALA A 742 13.97 25.06 -8.27
N ILE A 743 14.61 25.59 -7.23
CA ILE A 743 14.54 25.08 -5.86
C ILE A 743 14.32 26.21 -4.84
N GLY A 744 13.59 25.91 -3.76
CA GLY A 744 13.38 26.82 -2.64
C GLY A 744 14.52 26.81 -1.60
N GLY A 745 14.19 27.05 -0.32
CA GLY A 745 15.17 27.21 0.77
C GLY A 745 14.76 26.49 2.05
N GLY A 746 15.70 25.77 2.68
CA GLY A 746 15.38 24.83 3.78
C GLY A 746 15.67 25.27 5.22
N GLY A 747 16.25 26.47 5.43
CA GLY A 747 16.50 27.08 6.75
C GLY A 747 17.43 26.37 7.75
N TYR A 748 17.93 25.16 7.48
CA TYR A 748 18.80 24.39 8.38
C TYR A 748 20.28 24.77 8.34
N GLN A 749 20.71 25.55 7.34
CA GLN A 749 22.14 25.62 7.01
C GLN A 749 22.93 26.46 8.03
N THR A 750 23.88 25.81 8.69
CA THR A 750 24.96 26.44 9.47
C THR A 750 26.28 26.35 8.69
N GLN A 751 27.31 27.09 9.11
CA GLN A 751 28.64 26.91 8.54
C GLN A 751 29.16 25.47 8.76
N SER A 752 28.88 24.89 9.92
CA SER A 752 29.35 23.54 10.29
C SER A 752 28.71 22.42 9.45
N ASN A 753 27.38 22.43 9.23
CA ASN A 753 26.81 21.44 8.31
C ASN A 753 27.20 21.68 6.86
N PHE A 754 27.36 22.93 6.40
CA PHE A 754 27.86 23.17 5.05
C PHE A 754 29.27 22.58 4.84
N GLU A 755 30.18 22.75 5.80
CA GLU A 755 31.52 22.13 5.76
C GLU A 755 31.45 20.60 5.78
N ARG A 756 30.56 20.00 6.60
CA ARG A 756 30.34 18.55 6.64
C ARG A 756 29.79 18.01 5.32
N LEU A 757 28.78 18.65 4.73
CA LEU A 757 28.22 18.28 3.42
C LEU A 757 29.26 18.43 2.30
N THR A 758 30.12 19.46 2.37
CA THR A 758 31.23 19.65 1.43
C THR A 758 32.25 18.51 1.54
N ARG A 759 32.60 18.07 2.76
CA ARG A 759 33.44 16.86 2.96
C ARG A 759 32.78 15.64 2.33
N ILE A 760 31.54 15.32 2.71
CA ILE A 760 30.83 14.11 2.25
C ILE A 760 30.76 14.06 0.73
N SER A 761 30.54 15.21 0.07
CA SER A 761 30.55 15.31 -1.40
C SER A 761 31.90 14.90 -1.99
N ASN A 762 33.02 15.36 -1.41
CA ASN A 762 34.37 15.00 -1.87
C ASN A 762 34.70 13.53 -1.58
N ASP A 763 34.33 13.02 -0.40
CA ASP A 763 34.54 11.63 0.03
C ASP A 763 33.81 10.64 -0.90
N LEU A 764 32.62 11.03 -1.41
CA LEU A 764 31.83 10.31 -2.40
C LEU A 764 32.21 10.61 -3.87
N HIS A 765 33.23 11.44 -4.10
CA HIS A 765 33.69 11.88 -5.43
C HIS A 765 32.62 12.59 -6.28
N LEU A 766 31.65 13.21 -5.62
CA LEU A 766 30.60 14.05 -6.21
C LEU A 766 31.10 15.49 -6.40
N HIS A 767 30.35 16.29 -7.17
CA HIS A 767 30.67 17.71 -7.34
C HIS A 767 30.58 18.47 -5.99
N ALA A 768 31.65 19.20 -5.65
CA ALA A 768 31.77 19.89 -4.37
C ALA A 768 30.74 21.04 -4.22
N THR A 769 29.82 20.91 -3.25
CA THR A 769 28.64 21.76 -3.04
C THR A 769 28.92 23.26 -3.09
N ARG A 770 28.36 23.95 -4.09
CA ARG A 770 28.34 25.44 -4.17
C ARG A 770 26.99 26.07 -3.86
N LEU A 771 25.91 25.31 -3.96
CA LEU A 771 24.58 25.73 -3.54
C LEU A 771 24.55 25.98 -2.02
N ARG A 772 23.55 26.72 -1.54
CA ARG A 772 23.42 27.05 -0.11
C ARG A 772 21.99 26.86 0.34
N ASN A 773 21.79 26.20 1.48
CA ASN A 773 20.51 26.10 2.18
C ASN A 773 19.35 25.63 1.27
N VAL A 774 19.58 24.56 0.51
CA VAL A 774 18.65 23.97 -0.48
C VAL A 774 17.34 23.56 0.19
N GLY A 775 16.20 24.00 -0.36
CA GLY A 775 14.87 23.67 0.16
C GLY A 775 14.37 22.28 -0.19
N SER A 776 13.20 21.94 0.34
CA SER A 776 12.48 20.70 0.03
C SER A 776 11.63 20.82 -1.24
N THR A 777 11.20 22.02 -1.63
CA THR A 777 10.38 22.25 -2.82
C THR A 777 11.23 22.41 -4.08
N TRP A 778 11.01 21.54 -5.06
CA TRP A 778 11.76 21.50 -6.32
C TRP A 778 10.80 21.48 -7.52
N TYR A 779 11.00 22.36 -8.50
CA TYR A 779 10.15 22.51 -9.69
C TYR A 779 10.99 22.43 -10.96
N GLY A 780 10.79 21.42 -11.81
CA GLY A 780 11.64 21.21 -12.98
C GLY A 780 11.09 20.19 -13.97
N PRO A 781 11.82 19.95 -15.08
CA PRO A 781 11.50 18.88 -16.03
C PRO A 781 11.45 17.52 -15.32
N THR A 782 10.44 16.71 -15.60
CA THR A 782 10.12 15.49 -14.83
C THR A 782 11.29 14.52 -14.71
N ALA A 783 12.04 14.31 -15.81
CA ALA A 783 13.23 13.46 -15.81
C ALA A 783 14.34 13.96 -14.87
N GLN A 784 14.60 15.27 -14.85
CA GLN A 784 15.65 15.85 -14.00
C GLN A 784 15.25 15.85 -12.52
N VAL A 785 14.00 16.18 -12.20
CA VAL A 785 13.53 16.11 -10.80
C VAL A 785 13.62 14.67 -10.28
N ARG A 786 13.29 13.68 -11.11
CA ARG A 786 13.43 12.25 -10.80
C ARG A 786 14.87 11.82 -10.58
N GLU A 787 15.79 12.22 -11.45
CA GLU A 787 17.23 11.94 -11.32
C GLU A 787 17.79 12.48 -9.99
N CYS A 788 17.51 13.75 -9.69
CA CYS A 788 17.90 14.40 -8.45
C CYS A 788 17.26 13.73 -7.22
N ALA A 789 16.01 13.28 -7.31
CA ALA A 789 15.32 12.57 -6.23
C ALA A 789 15.90 11.17 -5.99
N ASN A 790 16.25 10.42 -7.04
CA ASN A 790 16.88 9.10 -6.93
C ASN A 790 18.28 9.19 -6.30
N LEU A 791 19.10 10.17 -6.72
CA LEU A 791 20.37 10.47 -6.06
C LEU A 791 20.16 10.93 -4.61
N THR A 792 19.10 11.68 -4.32
CA THR A 792 18.74 12.06 -2.94
C THR A 792 18.38 10.84 -2.09
N VAL A 793 17.58 9.90 -2.58
CA VAL A 793 17.23 8.66 -1.87
C VAL A 793 18.46 7.81 -1.58
N SER A 794 19.36 7.68 -2.57
CA SER A 794 20.64 6.98 -2.42
C SER A 794 21.52 7.63 -1.34
N LEU A 795 21.61 8.97 -1.35
CA LEU A 795 22.36 9.73 -0.35
C LEU A 795 21.69 9.72 1.03
N MET A 796 20.36 9.68 1.13
CA MET A 796 19.68 9.52 2.42
C MET A 796 20.08 8.21 3.11
N LYS A 797 20.18 7.11 2.36
CA LYS A 797 20.64 5.81 2.89
C LYS A 797 22.11 5.88 3.34
N TYR A 798 23.01 6.38 2.48
CA TYR A 798 24.43 6.56 2.83
C TYR A 798 24.62 7.42 4.10
N LEU A 799 23.93 8.57 4.17
CA LEU A 799 24.00 9.46 5.34
C LEU A 799 23.42 8.79 6.59
N HIS A 800 22.29 8.07 6.48
CA HIS A 800 21.72 7.31 7.59
C HIS A 800 22.71 6.29 8.15
N GLU A 801 23.42 5.55 7.29
CA GLU A 801 24.31 4.46 7.70
C GLU A 801 25.65 4.98 8.27
N HIS A 802 26.26 5.97 7.61
CA HIS A 802 27.65 6.36 7.90
C HIS A 802 27.83 7.75 8.54
N GLU A 803 26.84 8.64 8.47
CA GLU A 803 26.95 10.03 8.95
C GLU A 803 26.01 10.36 10.12
N PHE A 804 25.23 9.39 10.62
CA PHE A 804 24.44 9.51 11.84
C PHE A 804 24.61 8.27 12.75
N THR A 805 25.03 8.52 13.99
CA THR A 805 25.13 7.50 15.04
C THR A 805 23.76 6.96 15.45
N ALA A 806 23.73 5.81 16.14
CA ALA A 806 22.50 5.27 16.71
C ALA A 806 21.85 6.21 17.73
N GLU A 807 22.63 7.05 18.43
CA GLU A 807 22.08 8.08 19.33
C GLU A 807 21.43 9.21 18.54
N GLU A 808 22.10 9.81 17.56
CA GLU A 808 21.53 10.92 16.76
C GLU A 808 20.25 10.54 16.00
N LYS A 809 20.03 9.23 15.76
CA LYS A 809 18.83 8.67 15.13
C LYS A 809 17.69 8.33 16.11
N SER A 810 17.93 8.40 17.43
CA SER A 810 16.98 7.99 18.47
C SER A 810 15.91 9.06 18.76
N LYS A 811 14.74 8.64 19.27
CA LYS A 811 13.66 9.56 19.66
C LYS A 811 14.07 10.41 20.87
N GLU A 812 14.85 9.81 21.77
CA GLU A 812 15.37 10.36 23.02
C GLU A 812 16.47 11.41 22.77
N TYR A 813 17.10 11.39 21.58
CA TYR A 813 17.99 12.46 21.13
C TYR A 813 17.20 13.70 20.67
N GLY A 814 16.08 13.51 20.00
CA GLY A 814 15.18 14.58 19.58
C GLY A 814 15.92 15.69 18.81
N THR A 815 15.74 16.94 19.24
CA THR A 815 16.33 18.13 18.60
C THR A 815 17.71 18.52 19.10
N LYS A 816 18.41 17.71 19.92
CA LYS A 816 19.73 18.05 20.53
C LYS A 816 20.80 18.49 19.52
N GLY A 817 20.76 17.94 18.30
CA GLY A 817 21.68 18.29 17.22
C GLY A 817 21.27 19.51 16.38
N TRP A 818 20.14 20.16 16.66
CA TRP A 818 19.68 21.32 15.90
C TRP A 818 20.37 22.61 16.36
N PRO A 819 20.75 23.55 15.47
CA PRO A 819 20.68 23.49 14.00
C PRO A 819 21.94 22.91 13.33
N THR A 820 22.92 22.44 14.10
CA THR A 820 24.24 22.05 13.57
C THR A 820 24.20 20.77 12.74
N TRP A 821 23.78 19.64 13.31
CA TRP A 821 23.61 18.37 12.60
C TRP A 821 22.46 17.56 13.21
N HIS A 822 21.30 17.51 12.53
CA HIS A 822 20.08 16.91 13.06
C HIS A 822 19.43 15.92 12.09
N TYR A 823 19.24 14.68 12.53
CA TYR A 823 18.70 13.59 11.72
C TYR A 823 17.29 13.86 11.16
N GLY A 824 16.47 14.68 11.84
CA GLY A 824 15.14 15.04 11.35
C GLY A 824 15.14 15.73 9.98
N VAL A 825 16.22 16.42 9.60
CA VAL A 825 16.36 17.10 8.29
C VAL A 825 17.29 16.35 7.30
N LEU A 826 17.42 15.04 7.44
CA LEU A 826 18.17 14.17 6.53
C LEU A 826 17.72 14.29 5.05
N THR A 827 16.43 14.51 4.75
CA THR A 827 15.95 14.85 3.38
C THR A 827 16.72 16.03 2.80
N LEU A 828 16.88 17.09 3.59
CA LEU A 828 17.47 18.36 3.15
C LEU A 828 18.99 18.28 3.01
N TYR A 829 19.66 17.51 3.88
CA TYR A 829 21.09 17.22 3.77
C TYR A 829 21.41 16.40 2.52
N ALA A 830 20.66 15.32 2.27
CA ALA A 830 20.83 14.51 1.07
C ALA A 830 20.50 15.32 -0.21
N GLY A 831 19.39 16.06 -0.21
CA GLY A 831 18.96 16.88 -1.34
C GLY A 831 19.93 18.00 -1.70
N HIS A 832 20.63 18.56 -0.71
CA HIS A 832 21.68 19.57 -0.93
C HIS A 832 22.82 19.02 -1.80
N ILE A 833 23.32 17.84 -1.46
CA ILE A 833 24.41 17.17 -2.20
C ILE A 833 23.89 16.69 -3.57
N ALA A 834 22.74 16.01 -3.58
CA ALA A 834 22.14 15.45 -4.78
C ALA A 834 21.87 16.52 -5.85
N ILE A 835 21.16 17.60 -5.48
CA ILE A 835 20.79 18.66 -6.43
C ILE A 835 22.03 19.33 -7.01
N HIS A 836 23.07 19.56 -6.21
CA HIS A 836 24.29 20.16 -6.75
C HIS A 836 24.98 19.27 -7.79
N ASN A 837 24.86 17.95 -7.66
CA ASN A 837 25.47 17.00 -8.57
C ASN A 837 24.64 16.79 -9.86
N CYS A 838 23.36 16.44 -9.76
CA CYS A 838 22.48 16.21 -10.93
C CYS A 838 22.20 17.48 -11.77
N THR A 839 22.42 18.68 -11.20
CA THR A 839 22.28 19.96 -11.92
C THR A 839 23.61 20.62 -12.26
N PHE A 840 24.73 19.92 -12.13
CA PHE A 840 26.06 20.51 -12.33
C PHE A 840 26.25 21.07 -13.75
N GLU A 841 25.80 20.35 -14.79
CA GLU A 841 25.93 20.76 -16.19
C GLU A 841 24.77 21.66 -16.67
N SER A 842 23.52 21.34 -16.28
CA SER A 842 22.34 22.15 -16.66
C SER A 842 22.24 23.49 -15.92
N GLY A 843 22.86 23.57 -14.74
CA GLY A 843 22.53 24.54 -13.72
C GLY A 843 21.14 24.32 -13.10
N VAL A 844 20.91 25.01 -11.98
CA VAL A 844 19.62 25.13 -11.27
C VAL A 844 19.37 26.60 -10.96
N ASP A 845 18.13 27.02 -10.76
CA ASP A 845 17.77 28.31 -10.15
C ASP A 845 17.49 28.11 -8.65
N LYS A 846 18.03 28.98 -7.77
CA LYS A 846 17.62 28.98 -6.36
C LYS A 846 16.76 30.20 -6.09
N ASN A 847 15.45 29.99 -6.06
CA ASN A 847 14.46 31.05 -6.11
C ASN A 847 13.60 31.07 -4.84
N THR A 848 14.19 31.51 -3.73
CA THR A 848 13.51 31.62 -2.42
C THR A 848 12.43 32.70 -2.37
N ASN A 849 12.22 33.44 -3.46
CA ASN A 849 11.11 34.39 -3.58
C ASN A 849 9.88 33.70 -4.21
N MET A 850 10.09 32.72 -5.11
CA MET A 850 9.01 31.97 -5.75
C MET A 850 8.69 30.64 -5.06
N LEU A 851 9.67 30.01 -4.40
CA LEU A 851 9.56 28.71 -3.73
C LEU A 851 9.96 28.79 -2.24
N ASP A 852 9.29 27.98 -1.42
CA ASP A 852 9.40 27.95 0.06
C ASP A 852 9.16 29.29 0.79
N PHE A 853 8.38 30.20 0.20
CA PHE A 853 8.14 31.52 0.77
C PHE A 853 7.27 31.45 2.06
N PRO A 854 7.57 32.19 3.14
CA PRO A 854 6.92 31.95 4.42
C PRO A 854 5.46 32.40 4.49
N THR A 855 4.56 31.52 4.94
CA THR A 855 3.13 31.83 5.18
C THR A 855 2.88 32.88 6.24
N THR A 856 3.90 33.32 6.98
CA THR A 856 3.81 34.41 7.96
C THR A 856 3.83 35.80 7.32
N SER A 857 4.29 35.92 6.06
CA SER A 857 4.59 37.22 5.44
C SER A 857 3.35 38.11 5.22
N ALA A 858 3.60 39.43 5.22
CA ALA A 858 2.63 40.45 4.83
C ALA A 858 2.71 40.86 3.35
N ASP A 859 3.64 40.28 2.58
CA ASP A 859 3.85 40.60 1.16
C ASP A 859 2.68 40.18 0.26
N ASP A 860 2.69 40.70 -0.98
CA ASP A 860 1.65 40.44 -1.97
C ASP A 860 1.77 39.03 -2.57
N VAL A 861 0.68 38.27 -2.50
CA VAL A 861 0.56 36.87 -2.95
C VAL A 861 0.93 36.68 -4.43
N GLN A 862 0.81 37.74 -5.25
CA GLN A 862 1.12 37.72 -6.68
C GLN A 862 2.64 37.65 -6.98
N ASN A 863 3.50 37.84 -5.97
CA ASN A 863 4.96 37.79 -6.12
C ASN A 863 5.60 36.44 -5.76
N HIS A 864 4.82 35.49 -5.23
CA HIS A 864 5.34 34.29 -4.56
C HIS A 864 4.56 33.05 -5.00
N ALA A 865 5.08 32.24 -5.91
CA ALA A 865 4.34 31.11 -6.49
C ALA A 865 3.95 30.02 -5.48
N HIS A 866 4.78 29.78 -4.46
CA HIS A 866 4.61 28.68 -3.51
C HIS A 866 4.96 29.10 -2.08
N LEU A 867 4.01 28.93 -1.17
CA LEU A 867 4.15 29.24 0.25
C LEU A 867 4.41 27.96 1.06
N HIS A 868 5.30 28.02 2.05
CA HIS A 868 5.57 26.94 2.99
C HIS A 868 5.23 27.37 4.42
N THR A 869 4.61 26.49 5.21
CA THR A 869 4.45 26.75 6.66
C THR A 869 5.76 26.48 7.38
N TRP A 870 6.43 27.53 7.81
CA TRP A 870 7.67 27.40 8.58
C TRP A 870 7.36 26.96 10.03
N GLN A 871 8.39 26.61 10.80
CA GLN A 871 8.23 26.00 12.13
C GLN A 871 8.06 27.08 13.22
N ASP A 872 7.03 27.90 13.07
CA ASP A 872 6.71 29.06 13.92
C ASP A 872 5.22 29.09 14.31
N ARG A 873 4.80 30.17 14.99
CA ARG A 873 3.41 30.42 15.42
C ARG A 873 2.91 31.82 15.00
N GLU A 874 3.46 32.42 13.94
CA GLU A 874 3.18 33.80 13.55
C GLU A 874 2.09 33.91 12.47
N ARG A 875 1.02 34.64 12.79
CA ARG A 875 -0.15 34.96 11.93
C ARG A 875 -0.92 33.76 11.35
N PHE A 876 -0.30 32.96 10.47
CA PHE A 876 -0.82 31.67 10.01
C PHE A 876 0.24 30.57 10.23
N SER A 877 -0.06 29.67 11.16
CA SER A 877 0.77 28.51 11.49
C SER A 877 -0.04 27.22 11.47
N LYS A 878 0.56 26.15 10.92
CA LYS A 878 0.00 24.79 10.95
C LYS A 878 -0.21 24.24 12.37
N PHE A 879 0.52 24.73 13.37
CA PHE A 879 0.36 24.32 14.77
C PHE A 879 -0.89 24.97 15.38
N GLU A 880 -0.98 26.29 15.29
CA GLU A 880 -2.16 27.05 15.75
C GLU A 880 -3.45 26.58 15.06
N PHE A 881 -3.37 26.24 13.77
CA PHE A 881 -4.49 25.67 13.01
C PHE A 881 -4.92 24.30 13.54
N ALA A 882 -3.97 23.37 13.73
CA ALA A 882 -4.25 22.03 14.26
C ALA A 882 -4.74 22.06 15.73
N GLU A 883 -4.38 23.10 16.49
CA GLU A 883 -4.88 23.39 17.84
C GLU A 883 -6.25 24.11 17.83
N GLY A 884 -6.86 24.34 16.67
CA GLY A 884 -8.18 24.98 16.54
C GLY A 884 -8.22 26.48 16.86
N LYS A 885 -7.06 27.12 17.04
CA LYS A 885 -6.93 28.51 17.53
C LYS A 885 -7.61 29.56 16.65
N TYR A 886 -7.83 29.23 15.38
CA TYR A 886 -8.46 30.11 14.38
C TYR A 886 -9.97 29.93 14.24
N ALA A 887 -10.64 29.17 15.11
CA ALA A 887 -12.10 28.95 15.05
C ALA A 887 -12.96 30.23 15.20
N SER A 888 -12.38 31.33 15.68
CA SER A 888 -13.01 32.65 15.80
C SER A 888 -12.54 33.67 14.74
N GLU A 889 -11.69 33.25 13.79
CA GLU A 889 -11.14 34.13 12.75
C GLU A 889 -12.23 34.59 11.77
N ASN A 890 -12.32 35.89 11.53
CA ASN A 890 -13.28 36.44 10.58
C ASN A 890 -12.80 36.25 9.13
N ILE A 891 -13.15 35.11 8.53
CA ILE A 891 -12.81 34.73 7.14
C ILE A 891 -13.13 35.87 6.14
N SER A 892 -14.25 36.59 6.34
CA SER A 892 -14.69 37.68 5.47
C SER A 892 -13.87 38.97 5.60
N ALA A 893 -12.93 39.05 6.54
CA ALA A 893 -11.99 40.16 6.72
C ALA A 893 -10.57 39.85 6.19
N LEU A 894 -10.32 38.64 5.69
CA LEU A 894 -9.02 38.21 5.18
C LEU A 894 -8.72 38.82 3.80
N SER A 895 -7.53 39.40 3.65
CA SER A 895 -7.06 39.93 2.37
C SER A 895 -6.40 38.83 1.52
N LEU A 896 -7.10 38.33 0.50
CA LEU A 896 -6.54 37.32 -0.42
C LEU A 896 -5.27 37.77 -1.15
N ASN A 897 -5.00 39.08 -1.21
CA ASN A 897 -3.76 39.59 -1.81
C ASN A 897 -2.56 39.52 -0.85
N LYS A 898 -2.74 39.24 0.44
CA LYS A 898 -1.65 39.20 1.44
C LYS A 898 -1.32 37.75 1.81
N VAL A 899 -0.06 37.35 1.62
CA VAL A 899 0.43 35.96 1.80
C VAL A 899 -0.14 35.24 3.03
N SER A 900 -0.07 35.87 4.20
CA SER A 900 -0.54 35.26 5.45
C SER A 900 -2.05 35.24 5.66
N ASP A 901 -2.79 36.16 5.05
CA ASP A 901 -4.26 36.14 5.12
C ASP A 901 -4.84 35.21 4.03
N TYR A 902 -4.14 35.06 2.90
CA TYR A 902 -4.40 34.05 1.88
C TYR A 902 -4.24 32.63 2.43
N ALA A 903 -3.11 32.32 3.10
CA ALA A 903 -2.87 31.02 3.71
C ALA A 903 -3.94 30.69 4.77
N MET A 904 -4.27 31.66 5.64
CA MET A 904 -5.38 31.56 6.60
C MET A 904 -6.71 31.24 5.92
N PHE A 905 -7.05 31.96 4.85
CA PHE A 905 -8.31 31.77 4.12
C PHE A 905 -8.38 30.37 3.51
N MET A 906 -7.34 29.94 2.78
CA MET A 906 -7.33 28.62 2.12
C MET A 906 -7.36 27.48 3.14
N ALA A 907 -6.79 27.67 4.32
CA ALA A 907 -6.86 26.70 5.41
C ALA A 907 -8.28 26.59 6.01
N LEU A 908 -8.96 27.71 6.27
CA LEU A 908 -10.30 27.73 6.87
C LEU A 908 -11.43 27.38 5.87
N ASP A 909 -11.36 27.86 4.63
CA ASP A 909 -12.38 27.64 3.58
C ASP A 909 -12.39 26.19 3.05
N SER A 910 -11.36 25.40 3.36
CA SER A 910 -11.19 24.03 2.87
C SER A 910 -11.64 22.91 3.81
N GLN A 911 -11.92 23.22 5.08
CA GLN A 911 -12.40 22.21 6.03
C GLN A 911 -13.90 21.97 5.88
N GLU A 912 -14.36 20.79 6.27
CA GLU A 912 -15.78 20.49 6.34
C GLU A 912 -16.45 21.35 7.41
N LYS A 913 -17.51 22.05 7.01
CA LYS A 913 -18.32 22.85 7.94
C LYS A 913 -19.10 21.88 8.82
N ALA A 914 -18.84 21.92 10.12
CA ALA A 914 -19.64 21.20 11.10
C ALA A 914 -21.12 21.48 10.88
N SER A 915 -21.94 20.43 10.80
CA SER A 915 -23.39 20.58 10.72
C SER A 915 -23.90 21.19 12.04
N PRO A 916 -24.70 22.27 11.99
CA PRO A 916 -25.18 22.98 13.17
C PRO A 916 -26.34 22.28 13.89
#